data_AF-A0A519D9Y8-F1
#
_entry.id   AF-A0A519D9Y8-F1
#
_cell.length_a   1.000
_cell.length_b   1.000
_cell.length_c   1.000
_cell.angle_alpha   90.00
_cell.angle_beta   90.00
_cell.angle_gamma   90.00
#
_symmetry.space_group_name_H-M   'P 1'
#
loop_
_entity.id
_entity.type
_entity.pdbx_description
1 polymer ?
#
loop_
_entity_poly.entity_id
_entity_poly.type
_entity_poly.pdbx_seq_one_letter_code
_entity_poly.pdbx_strand_id
1 'polypeptide(L)'
;DLSTLELVGVSPSGMPENGWIADEFAVGQVNLLYRDANLLSPDDWASVSGSSTISGWHILSHSYPVPSEWFGQLADAGIDCFSFLPPTGFHCELNGQTTSKLEQLDVQGIVKMDSVDKIRENLVRGIIGMEMESVNLYVSDGYASVNLVLSGTTLPEGIELRDDIVVEYHQERFATVLIQTSALQWLAAQDAIEWIEERPWFILDNDKANEVMNVDQVWDSSVMTGIDSSWTNLDGSGIIVTVADTGLDNGVNSSSMHPDFRDHIVDIVSFPMTASDTSFCAASSNDDGAADLDSGHGTHVSGSVLGDGTNTGGSIKGMAPEARLYMQAIEQRCPTYSGTNNEYLLSGIPSDITNLFKPASDNGSRVHTNSWGSSVAGSYTTSSMQADSSARTYQDMIILFSAGNSGTDANANGEIDLDSLGSPASGKNVLSVGAGENNRSSLSYVWGTSTSSGAVYSPPISTDYLANNTEGMAAFSSRGPADDNRLKPDITAPGTFILSTKSRSTTATGWLAYSTNSNYTYMGGTSMSCPLTAGAAALIIQHLIDNEGHSDPNSSLVKAIFTASARDMTGQYGSSTNGAGETAPNNHEGWGMVDLRSAMNTTWIDGDSVSTSDERGWSFSVPSSSPDLQVALSWTDPASTPSASTNLVNNLDLAVKDPSGTWTNLSNNIDNLLGLTFASPAQGTWEVHVNGTNVPTGPQHFALALNLDTTLVNLTQDADFDGIQDNLDDCVNAFGTSTQDRTGCPDSDADGYSNPDSSWTVNDGADAFPADITQWADGDFDGYGDNPSGTTPDACTTVAGNSTLDRYGCIDSDGDEYSDDELSWTVSQGADACNTVSGTSSADRNGCPDTDGDTYSDADLGWTIAAGADAYPNDITQWIDTDGDGYGDNPPPATDGDSCSTISGTSTLDRFGCPDSDGDGYSDADLSWTIGDGADAFPIEPSQWVDGDSDGYGDNSTGVNPDACPLVFGNSTEAGRLGCSDIDGDGYADVDDLFPNEKSQWNDTDADGYGDNITGNEPDMCPSVVGDSWRDRFGCPDTDGDGASDEDTAGINGPVWTTGDGADLWPADPSQWADSDGDSYGDKLLETQLLIELAALMEMGMVIPTLSQVGV
;
A
#
# COMPACT_ATOMS: atom_id res chain seq x y z
N ASP A 1 -36.19 25.99 -36.57
CA ASP A 1 -36.73 26.33 -37.90
C ASP A 1 -37.12 27.81 -37.93
N LEU A 2 -36.73 28.54 -38.97
CA LEU A 2 -37.12 29.95 -39.15
C LEU A 2 -38.62 30.11 -39.42
N SER A 3 -39.28 29.17 -40.11
CA SER A 3 -40.72 29.31 -40.42
C SER A 3 -41.60 29.18 -39.17
N THR A 4 -41.13 28.42 -38.18
CA THR A 4 -41.73 28.28 -36.85
C THR A 4 -41.52 29.56 -36.02
N LEU A 5 -40.35 30.21 -36.13
CA LEU A 5 -40.08 31.52 -35.49
C LEU A 5 -40.96 32.65 -36.06
N GLU A 6 -41.25 32.65 -37.37
CA GLU A 6 -42.17 33.63 -37.98
C GLU A 6 -43.58 33.59 -37.35
N LEU A 7 -44.02 32.44 -36.83
CA LEU A 7 -45.35 32.28 -36.20
C LEU A 7 -45.46 33.01 -34.84
N VAL A 8 -44.34 33.19 -34.14
CA VAL A 8 -44.24 34.03 -32.92
C VAL A 8 -43.76 35.46 -33.20
N GLY A 9 -43.66 35.83 -34.49
CA GLY A 9 -43.28 37.17 -34.93
C GLY A 9 -41.77 37.46 -34.89
N VAL A 10 -40.93 36.44 -34.71
CA VAL A 10 -39.47 36.57 -34.73
C VAL A 10 -38.98 36.23 -36.14
N SER A 11 -38.03 37.00 -36.66
CA SER A 11 -37.56 36.86 -38.05
C SER A 11 -36.14 37.43 -38.19
N PRO A 12 -35.28 36.88 -39.07
CA PRO A 12 -33.94 37.40 -39.29
C PRO A 12 -33.95 38.89 -39.63
N SER A 13 -33.11 39.68 -38.98
CA SER A 13 -32.97 41.11 -39.28
C SER A 13 -32.47 41.36 -40.71
N GLY A 14 -31.64 40.45 -41.24
CA GLY A 14 -30.90 40.64 -42.50
C GLY A 14 -29.86 41.76 -42.43
N MET A 15 -29.51 42.23 -41.22
CA MET A 15 -28.60 43.35 -41.00
C MET A 15 -27.14 42.89 -40.91
N PRO A 16 -26.18 43.57 -41.58
CA PRO A 16 -24.77 43.21 -41.52
C PRO A 16 -24.17 43.17 -40.11
N GLU A 17 -24.56 44.09 -39.24
CA GLU A 17 -24.16 44.13 -37.82
C GLU A 17 -24.62 42.92 -37.01
N ASN A 18 -25.65 42.20 -37.48
CA ASN A 18 -26.11 40.93 -36.93
C ASN A 18 -25.47 39.69 -37.59
N GLY A 19 -24.41 39.89 -38.38
CA GLY A 19 -23.66 38.83 -39.05
C GLY A 19 -24.32 38.27 -40.30
N TRP A 20 -25.34 38.96 -40.85
CA TRP A 20 -25.95 38.62 -42.14
C TRP A 20 -25.14 39.19 -43.33
N ILE A 21 -23.82 38.93 -43.32
CA ILE A 21 -22.89 39.25 -44.41
C ILE A 21 -22.43 37.97 -45.11
N ALA A 22 -21.94 38.09 -46.34
CA ALA A 22 -21.30 36.98 -47.05
C ALA A 22 -19.84 36.82 -46.61
N ASP A 23 -19.36 35.58 -46.56
CA ASP A 23 -18.05 35.20 -46.01
C ASP A 23 -16.87 35.93 -46.66
N GLU A 24 -17.00 36.36 -47.93
CA GLU A 24 -15.98 37.15 -48.64
C GLU A 24 -15.79 38.59 -48.09
N PHE A 25 -16.64 39.02 -47.15
CA PHE A 25 -16.55 40.28 -46.40
C PHE A 25 -16.42 40.08 -44.88
N ALA A 26 -16.32 38.83 -44.41
CA ALA A 26 -16.15 38.52 -43.00
C ALA A 26 -14.67 38.44 -42.60
N VAL A 27 -14.33 38.90 -41.40
CA VAL A 27 -12.98 38.73 -40.82
C VAL A 27 -12.85 37.47 -39.95
N GLY A 28 -13.96 36.79 -39.69
CA GLY A 28 -14.06 35.56 -38.91
C GLY A 28 -15.52 35.17 -38.71
N GLN A 29 -15.76 34.14 -37.92
CA GLN A 29 -17.08 33.63 -37.54
C GLN A 29 -17.08 33.30 -36.05
N VAL A 30 -18.25 33.35 -35.42
CA VAL A 30 -18.54 32.63 -34.17
C VAL A 30 -19.70 31.67 -34.38
N ASN A 31 -19.66 30.52 -33.73
CA ASN A 31 -20.60 29.42 -33.93
C ASN A 31 -21.72 29.49 -32.86
N LEU A 32 -22.91 29.91 -33.27
CA LEU A 32 -24.11 29.95 -32.43
C LEU A 32 -24.96 28.70 -32.70
N LEU A 33 -25.77 28.27 -31.72
CA LEU A 33 -26.47 26.97 -31.74
C LEU A 33 -27.20 26.65 -33.07
N TYR A 34 -27.77 27.65 -33.73
CA TYR A 34 -28.51 27.47 -34.99
C TYR A 34 -27.82 28.01 -36.25
N ARG A 35 -26.67 28.70 -36.14
CA ARG A 35 -25.91 29.22 -37.29
C ARG A 35 -24.51 29.73 -36.91
N ASP A 36 -23.64 29.78 -37.91
CA ASP A 36 -22.45 30.63 -37.86
C ASP A 36 -22.83 32.10 -38.06
N ALA A 37 -22.27 32.99 -37.24
CA ALA A 37 -22.43 34.43 -37.37
C ALA A 37 -21.12 35.07 -37.86
N ASN A 38 -21.14 35.59 -39.09
CA ASN A 38 -20.00 36.28 -39.70
C ASN A 38 -19.67 37.59 -38.97
N LEU A 39 -18.38 37.88 -38.81
CA LEU A 39 -17.88 39.03 -38.05
C LEU A 39 -17.43 40.19 -38.96
N LEU A 40 -17.67 41.43 -38.54
CA LEU A 40 -17.12 42.64 -39.15
C LEU A 40 -15.85 43.10 -38.44
N SER A 41 -14.88 43.68 -39.16
CA SER A 41 -13.74 44.36 -38.51
C SER A 41 -14.21 45.61 -37.74
N PRO A 42 -13.43 46.15 -36.79
CA PRO A 42 -13.78 47.42 -36.14
C PRO A 42 -13.93 48.60 -37.13
N ASP A 43 -13.14 48.63 -38.20
CA ASP A 43 -13.17 49.67 -39.25
C ASP A 43 -14.41 49.50 -40.18
N ASP A 44 -14.76 48.26 -40.52
CA ASP A 44 -15.97 47.94 -41.29
C ASP A 44 -17.23 48.15 -40.44
N TRP A 45 -17.20 47.83 -39.14
CA TRP A 45 -18.28 48.09 -38.20
C TRP A 45 -18.62 49.58 -38.13
N ALA A 46 -17.61 50.47 -38.03
CA ALA A 46 -17.82 51.91 -38.08
C ALA A 46 -18.45 52.37 -39.41
N SER A 47 -18.07 51.71 -40.50
CA SER A 47 -18.56 52.00 -41.87
C SER A 47 -19.99 51.51 -42.11
N VAL A 48 -20.39 50.39 -41.50
CA VAL A 48 -21.73 49.78 -41.56
C VAL A 48 -22.70 50.49 -40.62
N SER A 49 -22.38 50.56 -39.33
CA SER A 49 -23.25 51.12 -38.29
C SER A 49 -23.38 52.65 -38.36
N GLY A 50 -22.44 53.31 -39.04
CA GLY A 50 -22.34 54.78 -39.09
C GLY A 50 -21.85 55.41 -37.78
N SER A 51 -21.31 54.62 -36.84
CA SER A 51 -20.80 55.08 -35.55
C SER A 51 -19.43 54.49 -35.24
N SER A 52 -18.44 55.35 -34.95
CA SER A 52 -17.11 54.94 -34.46
C SER A 52 -17.06 54.68 -32.95
N THR A 53 -18.21 54.75 -32.27
CA THR A 53 -18.41 54.43 -30.85
C THR A 53 -19.51 53.39 -30.72
N ILE A 54 -19.24 52.29 -30.04
CA ILE A 54 -20.15 51.15 -29.90
C ILE A 54 -20.67 51.10 -28.46
N SER A 55 -21.92 50.67 -28.25
CA SER A 55 -22.50 50.56 -26.91
C SER A 55 -23.53 49.45 -26.80
N GLY A 56 -23.59 48.78 -25.65
CA GLY A 56 -24.42 47.61 -25.40
C GLY A 56 -23.74 46.29 -25.78
N TRP A 57 -24.53 45.23 -25.88
CA TRP A 57 -24.05 43.85 -25.94
C TRP A 57 -23.60 43.41 -27.34
N HIS A 58 -22.34 42.99 -27.43
CA HIS A 58 -21.65 42.61 -28.67
C HIS A 58 -20.71 41.43 -28.41
N ILE A 59 -20.50 40.61 -29.42
CA ILE A 59 -19.51 39.53 -29.42
C ILE A 59 -18.24 40.08 -30.04
N LEU A 60 -17.13 40.04 -29.29
CA LEU A 60 -15.79 40.46 -29.70
C LEU A 60 -14.93 39.23 -29.95
N SER A 61 -14.20 39.16 -31.06
CA SER A 61 -13.30 38.03 -31.34
C SER A 61 -11.82 38.42 -31.37
N HIS A 62 -10.97 37.48 -30.98
CA HIS A 62 -9.52 37.54 -31.19
C HIS A 62 -9.10 36.68 -32.40
N SER A 63 -7.81 36.63 -32.70
CA SER A 63 -7.21 35.57 -33.50
C SER A 63 -7.16 34.24 -32.72
N TYR A 64 -7.13 33.11 -33.43
CA TYR A 64 -6.98 31.78 -32.83
C TYR A 64 -5.49 31.36 -32.78
N PRO A 65 -5.02 30.73 -31.69
CA PRO A 65 -5.74 30.53 -30.42
C PRO A 65 -5.78 31.83 -29.60
N VAL A 66 -6.77 31.95 -28.72
CA VAL A 66 -7.03 33.14 -27.90
C VAL A 66 -6.06 33.18 -26.71
N PRO A 67 -5.25 34.24 -26.52
CA PRO A 67 -4.37 34.36 -25.35
C PRO A 67 -5.17 34.39 -24.05
N SER A 68 -4.77 33.60 -23.04
CA SER A 68 -5.48 33.52 -21.76
C SER A 68 -5.56 34.85 -21.01
N GLU A 69 -4.58 35.74 -21.21
CA GLU A 69 -4.58 37.09 -20.63
C GLU A 69 -5.63 38.04 -21.26
N TRP A 70 -6.15 37.73 -22.46
CA TRP A 70 -7.01 38.64 -23.22
C TRP A 70 -8.33 38.95 -22.51
N PHE A 71 -8.92 37.96 -21.84
CA PHE A 71 -10.14 38.15 -21.03
C PHE A 71 -9.92 39.19 -19.91
N GLY A 72 -8.76 39.15 -19.24
CA GLY A 72 -8.37 40.15 -18.24
C GLY A 72 -8.10 41.52 -18.86
N GLN A 73 -7.45 41.59 -20.02
CA GLN A 73 -7.17 42.84 -20.74
C GLN A 73 -8.44 43.56 -21.22
N LEU A 74 -9.51 42.82 -21.56
CA LEU A 74 -10.82 43.38 -21.86
C LEU A 74 -11.46 43.98 -20.59
N ALA A 75 -11.45 43.25 -19.47
CA ALA A 75 -11.97 43.74 -18.19
C ALA A 75 -11.22 45.01 -17.70
N ASP A 76 -9.88 45.02 -17.75
CA ASP A 76 -9.04 46.18 -17.42
C ASP A 76 -9.31 47.41 -18.32
N ALA A 77 -9.86 47.19 -19.52
CA ALA A 77 -10.27 48.26 -20.43
C ALA A 77 -11.69 48.79 -20.19
N GLY A 78 -12.44 48.23 -19.23
CA GLY A 78 -13.86 48.53 -19.01
C GLY A 78 -14.75 47.91 -20.09
N ILE A 79 -14.54 46.64 -20.37
CA ILE A 79 -15.36 45.79 -21.24
C ILE A 79 -15.71 44.53 -20.45
N ASP A 80 -16.95 44.46 -19.97
CA ASP A 80 -17.40 43.39 -19.09
C ASP A 80 -17.86 42.19 -19.93
N CYS A 81 -17.03 41.14 -19.99
CA CYS A 81 -17.26 39.92 -20.79
C CYS A 81 -17.78 38.76 -19.92
N PHE A 82 -18.70 37.95 -20.45
CA PHE A 82 -19.40 36.92 -19.66
C PHE A 82 -19.44 35.52 -20.31
N SER A 83 -19.90 35.40 -21.56
CA SER A 83 -19.97 34.10 -22.27
C SER A 83 -18.85 33.99 -23.30
N PHE A 84 -18.11 32.88 -23.29
CA PHE A 84 -17.30 32.49 -24.45
C PHE A 84 -18.21 31.90 -25.54
N LEU A 85 -17.95 32.27 -26.79
CA LEU A 85 -18.63 31.77 -27.97
C LEU A 85 -17.57 31.29 -28.98
N PRO A 86 -17.53 29.98 -29.30
CA PRO A 86 -16.46 29.40 -30.09
C PRO A 86 -16.39 30.00 -31.51
N PRO A 87 -15.21 29.99 -32.16
CA PRO A 87 -13.93 29.47 -31.67
C PRO A 87 -13.05 30.53 -30.98
N THR A 88 -13.42 31.82 -31.03
CA THR A 88 -12.56 32.94 -30.59
C THR A 88 -13.29 34.13 -29.94
N GLY A 89 -14.60 34.01 -29.68
CA GLY A 89 -15.45 35.13 -29.27
C GLY A 89 -15.72 35.22 -27.76
N PHE A 90 -15.84 36.43 -27.23
CA PHE A 90 -16.50 36.70 -25.94
C PHE A 90 -17.71 37.63 -26.16
N HIS A 91 -18.84 37.31 -25.53
CA HIS A 91 -19.99 38.20 -25.45
C HIS A 91 -19.82 39.18 -24.28
N CYS A 92 -19.81 40.48 -24.59
CA CYS A 92 -19.41 41.53 -23.66
C CYS A 92 -20.27 42.80 -23.76
N GLU A 93 -20.33 43.57 -22.67
CA GLU A 93 -20.92 44.91 -22.66
C GLU A 93 -19.90 45.97 -23.08
N LEU A 94 -20.23 46.72 -24.13
CA LEU A 94 -19.44 47.88 -24.54
C LEU A 94 -20.01 49.15 -23.91
N ASN A 95 -19.20 49.80 -23.06
CA ASN A 95 -19.58 51.04 -22.37
C ASN A 95 -19.11 52.32 -23.10
N GLY A 96 -19.44 52.43 -24.39
CA GLY A 96 -19.09 53.60 -25.23
C GLY A 96 -17.71 53.55 -25.89
N GLN A 97 -17.12 52.35 -25.99
CA GLN A 97 -15.78 52.12 -26.53
C GLN A 97 -15.67 52.56 -28.00
N THR A 98 -14.52 53.11 -28.39
CA THR A 98 -14.24 53.45 -29.80
C THR A 98 -13.65 52.27 -30.56
N THR A 99 -13.93 52.15 -31.85
CA THR A 99 -13.37 51.06 -32.70
C THR A 99 -11.84 51.01 -32.63
N SER A 100 -11.17 52.16 -32.72
CA SER A 100 -9.71 52.25 -32.55
C SER A 100 -9.18 52.01 -31.13
N LYS A 101 -10.04 51.75 -30.14
CA LYS A 101 -9.64 51.21 -28.81
C LYS A 101 -9.82 49.69 -28.75
N LEU A 102 -10.81 49.14 -29.47
CA LEU A 102 -10.95 47.70 -29.67
C LEU A 102 -9.78 47.15 -30.51
N GLU A 103 -9.34 47.87 -31.54
CA GLU A 103 -8.09 47.59 -32.29
C GLU A 103 -6.83 47.61 -31.40
N GLN A 104 -6.82 48.41 -30.32
CA GLN A 104 -5.74 48.46 -29.31
C GLN A 104 -5.93 47.42 -28.19
N LEU A 105 -6.86 46.49 -28.37
CA LEU A 105 -7.09 45.29 -27.56
C LEU A 105 -7.13 44.07 -28.48
N ASP A 106 -6.50 44.18 -29.66
CA ASP A 106 -6.41 43.15 -30.71
C ASP A 106 -7.74 42.46 -31.10
N VAL A 107 -8.87 43.15 -30.90
CA VAL A 107 -10.20 42.73 -31.36
C VAL A 107 -10.20 42.67 -32.88
N GLN A 108 -10.27 41.47 -33.43
CA GLN A 108 -10.30 41.22 -34.87
C GLN A 108 -11.70 41.42 -35.45
N GLY A 109 -12.73 40.94 -34.73
CA GLY A 109 -14.11 40.88 -35.23
C GLY A 109 -15.15 41.33 -34.20
N ILE A 110 -16.26 41.87 -34.70
CA ILE A 110 -17.40 42.34 -33.93
C ILE A 110 -18.69 41.84 -34.61
N VAL A 111 -19.62 41.29 -33.84
CA VAL A 111 -20.99 40.99 -34.25
C VAL A 111 -21.98 41.18 -33.11
N LYS A 112 -23.28 41.34 -33.40
CA LYS A 112 -24.36 41.39 -32.42
C LYS A 112 -25.35 40.25 -32.66
N MET A 113 -25.75 39.51 -31.62
CA MET A 113 -26.74 38.43 -31.75
C MET A 113 -28.07 38.97 -32.32
N ASP A 114 -28.64 38.25 -33.28
CA ASP A 114 -29.99 38.51 -33.81
C ASP A 114 -31.04 37.96 -32.83
N SER A 115 -32.28 38.43 -32.97
CA SER A 115 -33.46 37.89 -32.29
C SER A 115 -33.72 36.40 -32.58
N VAL A 116 -33.32 35.89 -33.74
CA VAL A 116 -33.46 34.46 -34.09
C VAL A 116 -32.43 33.56 -33.39
N ASP A 117 -31.36 34.13 -32.83
CA ASP A 117 -30.25 33.36 -32.23
C ASP A 117 -30.47 33.03 -30.74
N LYS A 118 -31.61 33.45 -30.17
CA LYS A 118 -31.82 33.57 -28.72
C LYS A 118 -32.94 32.69 -28.15
N ILE A 119 -33.55 31.81 -28.94
CA ILE A 119 -34.78 31.10 -28.53
C ILE A 119 -34.70 29.61 -28.85
N ARG A 120 -34.82 28.74 -27.83
CA ARG A 120 -34.92 27.29 -27.99
C ARG A 120 -36.14 26.92 -28.86
N GLU A 121 -35.93 26.12 -29.91
CA GLU A 121 -36.99 25.74 -30.86
C GLU A 121 -38.17 24.99 -30.20
N ASN A 122 -37.89 24.15 -29.21
CA ASN A 122 -38.89 23.36 -28.50
C ASN A 122 -39.92 24.24 -27.76
N LEU A 123 -39.49 25.28 -27.04
CA LEU A 123 -40.35 26.34 -26.49
C LEU A 123 -41.29 26.95 -27.55
N VAL A 124 -40.76 27.31 -28.73
CA VAL A 124 -41.54 27.94 -29.79
C VAL A 124 -42.66 27.01 -30.28
N ARG A 125 -42.37 25.71 -30.41
CA ARG A 125 -43.35 24.69 -30.81
C ARG A 125 -44.44 24.52 -29.75
N GLY A 126 -44.07 24.40 -28.48
CA GLY A 126 -45.04 24.24 -27.39
C GLY A 126 -45.97 25.45 -27.22
N ILE A 127 -45.43 26.67 -27.24
CA ILE A 127 -46.19 27.91 -26.95
C ILE A 127 -47.20 28.29 -28.07
N ILE A 128 -47.11 27.64 -29.25
CA ILE A 128 -48.06 27.77 -30.36
C ILE A 128 -48.93 26.51 -30.56
N GLY A 129 -48.90 25.56 -29.62
CA GLY A 129 -49.72 24.35 -29.66
C GLY A 129 -49.28 23.30 -30.69
N MET A 130 -48.02 23.32 -31.13
CA MET A 130 -47.40 22.25 -31.91
C MET A 130 -46.82 21.16 -31.00
N GLU A 131 -46.57 19.99 -31.59
CA GLU A 131 -45.95 18.86 -30.89
C GLU A 131 -44.47 19.17 -30.58
N MET A 132 -44.15 19.21 -29.28
CA MET A 132 -42.80 19.37 -28.74
C MET A 132 -41.98 18.09 -28.94
N GLU A 133 -40.66 18.22 -28.95
CA GLU A 133 -39.73 17.07 -29.05
C GLU A 133 -39.57 16.34 -27.72
N SER A 134 -39.66 17.08 -26.61
CA SER A 134 -39.89 16.50 -25.27
C SER A 134 -41.07 17.18 -24.58
N VAL A 135 -41.84 16.40 -23.82
CA VAL A 135 -43.05 16.89 -23.15
C VAL A 135 -42.67 17.69 -21.90
N ASN A 136 -42.87 19.01 -21.94
CA ASN A 136 -42.61 19.90 -20.81
C ASN A 136 -43.94 20.48 -20.28
N LEU A 137 -44.23 20.27 -18.99
CA LEU A 137 -45.49 20.70 -18.37
C LEU A 137 -45.56 22.21 -18.07
N TYR A 138 -44.42 22.92 -18.10
CA TYR A 138 -44.37 24.37 -17.96
C TYR A 138 -44.72 25.13 -19.26
N VAL A 139 -45.00 24.42 -20.35
CA VAL A 139 -45.29 25.00 -21.68
C VAL A 139 -46.68 24.57 -22.17
N SER A 140 -47.43 25.51 -22.76
CA SER A 140 -48.79 25.28 -23.26
C SER A 140 -49.18 26.26 -24.37
N ASP A 141 -50.23 25.94 -25.14
CA ASP A 141 -50.78 26.83 -26.18
C ASP A 141 -51.14 28.20 -25.59
N GLY A 142 -50.38 29.24 -25.99
CA GLY A 142 -50.53 30.62 -25.54
C GLY A 142 -49.64 31.06 -24.37
N TYR A 143 -48.96 30.14 -23.65
CA TYR A 143 -48.38 30.44 -22.32
C TYR A 143 -47.26 29.47 -21.88
N ALA A 144 -46.17 30.00 -21.31
CA ALA A 144 -45.05 29.21 -20.80
C ALA A 144 -44.34 29.85 -19.58
N SER A 145 -43.73 29.05 -18.70
CA SER A 145 -42.62 29.50 -17.82
C SER A 145 -41.30 29.21 -18.53
N VAL A 146 -40.42 30.21 -18.58
CA VAL A 146 -39.16 30.19 -19.34
C VAL A 146 -37.98 30.62 -18.49
N ASN A 147 -36.85 29.95 -18.67
CA ASN A 147 -35.56 30.38 -18.15
C ASN A 147 -34.88 31.32 -19.16
N LEU A 148 -34.23 32.35 -18.63
CA LEU A 148 -33.47 33.35 -19.36
C LEU A 148 -32.00 33.27 -18.94
N VAL A 149 -31.09 33.30 -19.92
CA VAL A 149 -29.71 33.75 -19.70
C VAL A 149 -29.66 35.23 -20.08
N LEU A 150 -29.28 36.06 -19.12
CA LEU A 150 -29.03 37.48 -19.32
C LEU A 150 -27.61 37.68 -19.86
N SER A 151 -27.44 38.60 -20.80
CA SER A 151 -26.13 38.91 -21.39
C SER A 151 -25.13 39.36 -20.31
N GLY A 152 -25.60 40.18 -19.38
CA GLY A 152 -24.94 40.52 -18.11
C GLY A 152 -25.76 40.07 -16.91
N THR A 153 -25.93 40.93 -15.91
CA THR A 153 -26.63 40.60 -14.65
C THR A 153 -27.93 41.40 -14.40
N THR A 154 -28.41 42.14 -15.41
CA THR A 154 -29.56 43.06 -15.28
C THR A 154 -30.70 42.68 -16.22
N LEU A 155 -31.93 42.69 -15.70
CA LEU A 155 -33.14 42.49 -16.49
C LEU A 155 -33.37 43.67 -17.48
N PRO A 156 -33.98 43.43 -18.66
CA PRO A 156 -34.25 44.49 -19.64
C PRO A 156 -35.12 45.64 -19.10
N GLU A 157 -34.79 46.89 -19.47
CA GLU A 157 -35.55 48.06 -19.03
C GLU A 157 -37.03 47.97 -19.47
N GLY A 158 -37.93 48.07 -18.49
CA GLY A 158 -39.37 48.05 -18.74
C GLY A 158 -40.03 46.67 -18.76
N ILE A 159 -39.32 45.58 -18.45
CA ILE A 159 -39.94 44.24 -18.31
C ILE A 159 -41.11 44.26 -17.31
N GLU A 160 -40.92 44.91 -16.15
CA GLU A 160 -41.91 45.13 -15.08
C GLU A 160 -43.10 46.03 -15.46
N LEU A 161 -43.12 46.58 -16.69
CA LEU A 161 -44.21 47.44 -17.18
C LEU A 161 -45.15 46.70 -18.14
N ARG A 162 -44.92 45.41 -18.39
CA ARG A 162 -45.72 44.56 -19.26
C ARG A 162 -46.78 43.78 -18.47
N ASP A 163 -47.89 43.48 -19.12
CA ASP A 163 -48.99 42.65 -18.58
C ASP A 163 -49.01 41.22 -19.17
N ASP A 164 -48.06 40.90 -20.04
CA ASP A 164 -47.83 39.57 -20.64
C ASP A 164 -46.52 38.89 -20.20
N ILE A 165 -45.83 39.46 -19.20
CA ILE A 165 -44.68 38.89 -18.50
C ILE A 165 -44.89 39.03 -16.99
N VAL A 166 -44.53 38.01 -16.21
CA VAL A 166 -44.33 38.11 -14.75
C VAL A 166 -42.94 37.56 -14.42
N VAL A 167 -42.12 38.32 -13.68
CA VAL A 167 -40.82 37.84 -13.21
C VAL A 167 -41.02 36.97 -11.98
N GLU A 168 -40.55 35.72 -12.04
CA GLU A 168 -40.68 34.73 -10.95
C GLU A 168 -39.40 34.67 -10.10
N TYR A 169 -38.24 34.74 -10.76
CA TYR A 169 -36.91 34.73 -10.16
C TYR A 169 -35.94 35.58 -10.98
N HIS A 170 -34.99 36.25 -10.31
CA HIS A 170 -33.79 36.83 -10.94
C HIS A 170 -32.65 36.86 -9.92
N GLN A 171 -31.52 36.25 -10.28
CA GLN A 171 -30.24 36.36 -9.57
C GLN A 171 -29.09 36.29 -10.60
N GLU A 172 -28.15 37.23 -10.50
CA GLU A 172 -27.01 37.34 -11.42
C GLU A 172 -27.45 37.25 -12.90
N ARG A 173 -26.95 36.26 -13.65
CA ARG A 173 -27.27 36.05 -15.07
C ARG A 173 -28.56 35.25 -15.30
N PHE A 174 -29.17 34.68 -14.27
CA PHE A 174 -30.29 33.75 -14.41
C PHE A 174 -31.61 34.40 -13.98
N ALA A 175 -32.64 34.26 -14.80
CA ALA A 175 -34.00 34.64 -14.44
C ALA A 175 -35.01 33.60 -14.93
N THR A 176 -36.07 33.36 -14.15
CA THR A 176 -37.25 32.63 -14.62
C THR A 176 -38.40 33.61 -14.73
N VAL A 177 -39.06 33.61 -15.88
CA VAL A 177 -40.19 34.50 -16.16
C VAL A 177 -41.34 33.72 -16.78
N LEU A 178 -42.56 34.18 -16.50
CA LEU A 178 -43.82 33.59 -16.90
C LEU A 178 -44.41 34.44 -18.04
N ILE A 179 -44.61 33.86 -19.22
CA ILE A 179 -44.88 34.60 -20.46
C ILE A 179 -46.15 34.15 -21.17
N GLN A 180 -46.80 35.08 -21.86
CA GLN A 180 -47.74 34.79 -22.96
C GLN A 180 -47.00 34.89 -24.31
N THR A 181 -47.51 34.29 -25.38
CA THR A 181 -46.86 34.28 -26.71
C THR A 181 -46.47 35.67 -27.23
N SER A 182 -47.19 36.74 -26.86
CA SER A 182 -46.90 38.12 -27.26
C SER A 182 -45.65 38.75 -26.63
N ALA A 183 -45.10 38.14 -25.57
CA ALA A 183 -43.88 38.60 -24.92
C ALA A 183 -42.61 38.15 -25.64
N LEU A 184 -42.66 36.98 -26.32
CA LEU A 184 -41.49 36.29 -26.84
C LEU A 184 -40.73 37.12 -27.89
N GLN A 185 -41.45 37.76 -28.82
CA GLN A 185 -40.89 38.71 -29.79
C GLN A 185 -40.17 39.88 -29.12
N TRP A 186 -40.69 40.39 -28.00
CA TRP A 186 -40.08 41.52 -27.30
C TRP A 186 -38.84 41.11 -26.53
N LEU A 187 -38.88 39.98 -25.80
CA LEU A 187 -37.73 39.45 -25.06
C LEU A 187 -36.54 39.17 -25.98
N ALA A 188 -36.77 38.48 -27.10
CA ALA A 188 -35.72 38.17 -28.08
C ALA A 188 -35.13 39.41 -28.76
N ALA A 189 -35.87 40.52 -28.80
CA ALA A 189 -35.40 41.80 -29.32
C ALA A 189 -34.60 42.65 -28.30
N GLN A 190 -34.37 42.17 -27.07
CA GLN A 190 -33.59 42.88 -26.06
C GLN A 190 -32.10 42.50 -26.13
N ASP A 191 -31.24 43.50 -25.97
CA ASP A 191 -29.77 43.32 -25.94
C ASP A 191 -29.30 42.61 -24.66
N ALA A 192 -30.00 42.81 -23.54
CA ALA A 192 -29.70 42.23 -22.24
C ALA A 192 -30.15 40.76 -22.08
N ILE A 193 -30.80 40.18 -23.10
CA ILE A 193 -31.11 38.74 -23.17
C ILE A 193 -30.11 38.06 -24.10
N GLU A 194 -29.49 36.99 -23.65
CA GLU A 194 -28.60 36.12 -24.44
C GLU A 194 -29.34 34.86 -24.91
N TRP A 195 -30.18 34.27 -24.04
CA TRP A 195 -30.92 33.03 -24.34
C TRP A 195 -32.29 32.97 -23.65
N ILE A 196 -33.23 32.27 -24.27
CA ILE A 196 -34.60 32.00 -23.81
C ILE A 196 -34.92 30.52 -24.09
N GLU A 197 -35.28 29.77 -23.06
CA GLU A 197 -35.74 28.38 -23.18
C GLU A 197 -36.87 28.06 -22.21
N GLU A 198 -37.62 27.00 -22.47
CA GLU A 198 -38.59 26.48 -21.50
C GLU A 198 -37.92 26.12 -20.17
N ARG A 199 -38.57 26.43 -19.04
CA ARG A 199 -38.11 25.98 -17.71
C ARG A 199 -38.06 24.43 -17.73
N PRO A 200 -36.93 23.77 -17.45
CA PRO A 200 -36.85 22.31 -17.57
C PRO A 200 -37.84 21.55 -16.68
N TRP A 201 -38.28 20.36 -17.13
CA TRP A 201 -39.25 19.53 -16.40
C TRP A 201 -38.59 18.23 -15.92
N PHE A 202 -38.33 18.14 -14.61
CA PHE A 202 -37.55 17.05 -14.02
C PHE A 202 -38.39 15.82 -13.58
N ILE A 203 -37.84 14.62 -13.77
CA ILE A 203 -38.42 13.30 -13.41
C ILE A 203 -37.41 12.38 -12.69
N LEU A 204 -37.87 11.22 -12.17
CA LEU A 204 -37.15 10.27 -11.27
C LEU A 204 -36.95 8.88 -11.91
N ASP A 205 -35.86 8.16 -11.60
CA ASP A 205 -35.32 7.17 -12.55
C ASP A 205 -34.39 5.98 -12.07
N ASN A 206 -34.31 5.46 -10.82
CA ASN A 206 -33.88 4.08 -10.29
C ASN A 206 -32.60 3.21 -10.79
N ASP A 207 -32.38 1.84 -10.81
CA ASP A 207 -31.67 0.83 -9.88
C ASP A 207 -30.11 0.54 -10.09
N LYS A 208 -29.45 -0.45 -9.38
CA LYS A 208 -28.50 -1.53 -9.89
C LYS A 208 -26.96 -1.54 -9.82
N ALA A 209 -26.29 -1.15 -8.73
CA ALA A 209 -24.94 -1.68 -8.38
C ALA A 209 -24.71 -2.32 -6.98
N ASN A 210 -23.65 -3.15 -6.88
CA ASN A 210 -22.69 -3.31 -5.76
C ASN A 210 -21.56 -4.31 -6.17
N GLU A 211 -21.81 -5.62 -6.21
CA GLU A 211 -20.84 -6.69 -6.57
C GLU A 211 -20.24 -6.54 -7.99
N VAL A 212 -20.90 -5.76 -8.86
CA VAL A 212 -20.46 -5.53 -10.25
C VAL A 212 -19.38 -4.45 -10.37
N MET A 213 -19.24 -3.58 -9.35
CA MET A 213 -18.26 -2.47 -9.32
C MET A 213 -17.03 -2.79 -8.45
N ASN A 214 -16.87 -4.05 -8.00
CA ASN A 214 -15.82 -4.52 -7.09
C ASN A 214 -15.76 -3.79 -5.72
N VAL A 215 -16.86 -3.16 -5.27
CA VAL A 215 -16.94 -2.41 -4.00
C VAL A 215 -16.69 -3.31 -2.78
N ASP A 216 -17.13 -4.56 -2.86
CA ASP A 216 -16.91 -5.57 -1.83
C ASP A 216 -15.42 -5.87 -1.57
N GLN A 217 -14.55 -5.61 -2.56
CA GLN A 217 -13.11 -5.81 -2.43
C GLN A 217 -12.44 -4.70 -1.63
N VAL A 218 -12.87 -3.43 -1.76
CA VAL A 218 -12.28 -2.31 -1.00
C VAL A 218 -12.80 -2.20 0.44
N TRP A 219 -13.93 -2.86 0.73
CA TRP A 219 -14.40 -3.11 2.09
C TRP A 219 -13.56 -4.15 2.85
N ASP A 220 -12.82 -5.03 2.16
CA ASP A 220 -12.02 -6.07 2.80
C ASP A 220 -10.62 -5.55 3.13
N SER A 221 -10.37 -5.33 4.42
CA SER A 221 -9.05 -4.92 4.93
C SER A 221 -7.89 -5.84 4.51
N SER A 222 -8.14 -7.13 4.27
CA SER A 222 -7.12 -8.08 3.79
C SER A 222 -6.84 -8.00 2.29
N VAL A 223 -7.76 -7.39 1.51
CA VAL A 223 -7.48 -7.02 0.12
C VAL A 223 -6.71 -5.71 0.09
N MET A 224 -7.15 -4.68 0.82
CA MET A 224 -6.47 -3.37 0.85
C MET A 224 -5.03 -3.47 1.39
N THR A 225 -4.82 -4.14 2.54
CA THR A 225 -3.46 -4.42 3.06
C THR A 225 -2.65 -5.40 2.20
N GLY A 226 -3.30 -6.06 1.23
CA GLY A 226 -2.66 -6.89 0.20
C GLY A 226 -2.27 -6.13 -1.07
N ILE A 227 -2.63 -4.84 -1.17
CA ILE A 227 -2.12 -3.90 -2.19
C ILE A 227 -0.92 -3.17 -1.59
N ASP A 228 -1.15 -2.32 -0.58
CA ASP A 228 -0.11 -1.75 0.27
C ASP A 228 -0.39 -2.04 1.75
N SER A 229 0.64 -2.47 2.48
CA SER A 229 0.52 -2.92 3.87
C SER A 229 0.17 -1.83 4.89
N SER A 230 0.20 -0.55 4.51
CA SER A 230 -0.19 0.60 5.32
C SER A 230 -1.68 0.96 5.19
N TRP A 231 -2.31 0.58 4.07
CA TRP A 231 -3.67 0.97 3.75
C TRP A 231 -4.73 0.33 4.66
N THR A 232 -5.82 1.07 4.85
CA THR A 232 -7.01 0.62 5.58
C THR A 232 -8.17 0.28 4.65
N ASN A 233 -9.17 -0.45 5.15
CA ASN A 233 -10.41 -0.67 4.41
C ASN A 233 -11.21 0.62 4.26
N LEU A 234 -11.96 0.72 3.18
CA LEU A 234 -12.80 1.89 2.90
C LEU A 234 -14.25 1.57 3.22
N ASP A 235 -14.98 2.55 3.75
CA ASP A 235 -16.40 2.42 4.10
C ASP A 235 -17.17 3.75 4.00
N GLY A 236 -16.51 4.84 3.60
CA GLY A 236 -17.08 6.18 3.52
C GLY A 236 -16.84 7.05 4.76
N SER A 237 -16.16 6.52 5.79
CA SER A 237 -15.82 7.27 7.01
C SER A 237 -15.23 8.64 6.70
N GLY A 238 -15.64 9.65 7.47
CA GLY A 238 -15.23 11.04 7.30
C GLY A 238 -15.95 11.80 6.17
N ILE A 239 -16.43 11.12 5.13
CA ILE A 239 -17.03 11.76 3.95
C ILE A 239 -18.51 12.12 4.20
N ILE A 240 -18.91 13.30 3.71
CA ILE A 240 -20.32 13.73 3.68
C ILE A 240 -20.80 13.69 2.23
N VAL A 241 -21.97 13.05 2.01
CA VAL A 241 -22.65 12.96 0.72
C VAL A 241 -24.00 13.65 0.79
N THR A 242 -24.26 14.56 -0.14
CA THR A 242 -25.59 15.14 -0.37
C THR A 242 -26.41 14.27 -1.33
N VAL A 243 -27.66 14.00 -0.96
CA VAL A 243 -28.68 13.43 -1.85
C VAL A 243 -29.78 14.46 -2.03
N ALA A 244 -29.98 14.93 -3.27
CA ALA A 244 -31.12 15.77 -3.64
C ALA A 244 -32.15 14.92 -4.39
N ASP A 245 -33.25 14.58 -3.72
CA ASP A 245 -34.26 13.62 -4.20
C ASP A 245 -35.60 13.80 -3.44
N THR A 246 -36.55 12.87 -3.52
CA THR A 246 -37.94 13.07 -3.03
C THR A 246 -38.05 13.34 -1.53
N GLY A 247 -37.32 12.59 -0.71
CA GLY A 247 -37.32 12.71 0.74
C GLY A 247 -36.58 11.55 1.40
N LEU A 248 -36.67 11.46 2.73
CA LEU A 248 -36.03 10.37 3.48
C LEU A 248 -36.98 9.76 4.51
N ASP A 249 -37.59 8.62 4.14
CA ASP A 249 -38.54 7.83 4.94
C ASP A 249 -39.66 8.69 5.56
N ASN A 250 -39.51 9.16 6.80
CA ASN A 250 -40.49 10.01 7.49
C ASN A 250 -40.08 11.49 7.62
N GLY A 251 -38.94 11.89 7.06
CA GLY A 251 -38.45 13.26 7.03
C GLY A 251 -37.93 13.80 8.37
N VAL A 252 -37.82 12.98 9.42
CA VAL A 252 -37.41 13.43 10.75
C VAL A 252 -36.27 12.57 11.30
N ASN A 253 -35.07 13.15 11.39
CA ASN A 253 -33.91 12.53 12.06
C ASN A 253 -34.26 12.23 13.53
N SER A 254 -34.50 10.95 13.83
CA SER A 254 -35.15 10.49 15.06
C SER A 254 -35.13 8.97 15.19
N SER A 255 -35.51 8.45 16.36
CA SER A 255 -35.71 7.00 16.56
C SER A 255 -36.83 6.37 15.72
N SER A 256 -37.61 7.15 14.96
CA SER A 256 -38.56 6.64 13.96
C SER A 256 -37.96 6.47 12.56
N MET A 257 -36.88 7.18 12.19
CA MET A 257 -36.18 7.11 10.89
C MET A 257 -35.91 5.67 10.43
N HIS A 258 -35.74 5.43 9.11
CA HIS A 258 -35.31 4.11 8.63
C HIS A 258 -34.03 3.71 9.39
N PRO A 259 -33.89 2.45 9.90
CA PRO A 259 -32.77 2.11 10.78
C PRO A 259 -31.42 2.43 10.16
N ASP A 260 -31.31 2.20 8.84
CA ASP A 260 -30.06 2.26 8.11
C ASP A 260 -29.49 3.66 7.83
N PHE A 261 -29.99 4.71 8.52
CA PHE A 261 -29.50 6.10 8.43
C PHE A 261 -29.29 6.78 9.79
N ARG A 262 -29.55 6.08 10.92
CA ARG A 262 -29.93 6.74 12.19
C ARG A 262 -28.82 7.48 12.94
N ASP A 263 -27.58 7.16 12.66
CA ASP A 263 -26.38 7.65 13.36
C ASP A 263 -25.51 8.55 12.48
N HIS A 264 -25.62 8.44 11.15
CA HIS A 264 -24.78 9.16 10.19
C HIS A 264 -25.50 10.27 9.40
N ILE A 265 -26.79 10.56 9.61
CA ILE A 265 -27.44 11.78 9.07
C ILE A 265 -26.77 13.05 9.65
N VAL A 266 -26.37 13.96 8.74
CA VAL A 266 -25.95 15.34 9.04
C VAL A 266 -27.18 16.19 9.36
N ASP A 267 -28.09 16.34 8.39
CA ASP A 267 -29.36 17.05 8.51
C ASP A 267 -30.34 16.61 7.40
N ILE A 268 -31.61 16.98 7.53
CA ILE A 268 -32.67 16.75 6.55
C ILE A 268 -33.42 18.07 6.32
N VAL A 269 -33.29 18.63 5.12
CA VAL A 269 -34.00 19.86 4.71
C VAL A 269 -35.03 19.56 3.62
N SER A 270 -36.03 20.43 3.49
CA SER A 270 -36.94 20.44 2.35
C SER A 270 -36.87 21.76 1.61
N PHE A 271 -36.94 21.69 0.28
CA PHE A 271 -36.95 22.84 -0.60
C PHE A 271 -38.39 23.15 -1.06
N PRO A 272 -38.91 24.34 -0.76
CA PRO A 272 -40.30 24.68 -1.01
C PRO A 272 -40.56 25.07 -2.46
N MET A 273 -41.80 24.85 -2.91
CA MET A 273 -42.32 25.38 -4.17
C MET A 273 -42.24 26.91 -4.25
N THR A 274 -42.06 27.41 -5.47
CA THR A 274 -42.22 28.83 -5.79
C THR A 274 -43.66 29.30 -5.58
N ALA A 275 -43.88 30.62 -5.51
CA ALA A 275 -45.22 31.19 -5.33
C ALA A 275 -46.17 30.91 -6.52
N SER A 276 -45.63 30.77 -7.72
CA SER A 276 -46.39 30.41 -8.93
C SER A 276 -46.68 28.93 -9.01
N ASP A 277 -45.70 28.05 -8.72
CA ASP A 277 -45.91 26.59 -8.65
C ASP A 277 -46.98 26.24 -7.59
N THR A 278 -46.90 26.86 -6.41
CA THR A 278 -47.92 26.75 -5.35
C THR A 278 -49.31 27.14 -5.85
N SER A 279 -49.40 28.18 -6.69
CA SER A 279 -50.65 28.69 -7.25
C SER A 279 -51.20 27.78 -8.36
N PHE A 280 -50.33 27.25 -9.22
CA PHE A 280 -50.63 26.28 -10.28
C PHE A 280 -51.15 24.95 -9.71
N CYS A 281 -50.48 24.45 -8.67
CA CYS A 281 -50.88 23.28 -7.89
C CYS A 281 -52.10 23.52 -6.97
N ALA A 282 -52.58 24.77 -6.86
CA ALA A 282 -53.57 25.22 -5.88
C ALA A 282 -53.29 24.69 -4.46
N ALA A 283 -52.01 24.61 -4.09
CA ALA A 283 -51.56 23.97 -2.87
C ALA A 283 -51.85 24.83 -1.63
N SER A 284 -52.19 24.18 -0.51
CA SER A 284 -52.50 24.86 0.76
C SER A 284 -51.26 25.25 1.57
N SER A 285 -50.09 24.81 1.13
CA SER A 285 -48.75 25.14 1.60
C SER A 285 -47.82 25.12 0.38
N ASN A 286 -46.70 25.83 0.43
CA ASN A 286 -45.62 25.69 -0.55
C ASN A 286 -44.54 24.69 -0.10
N ASP A 287 -44.65 24.18 1.12
CA ASP A 287 -43.78 23.16 1.73
C ASP A 287 -44.66 22.11 2.43
N ASP A 288 -44.46 20.83 2.16
CA ASP A 288 -45.08 19.71 2.90
C ASP A 288 -44.12 18.90 3.78
N GLY A 289 -42.83 19.25 3.79
CA GLY A 289 -41.77 18.64 4.59
C GLY A 289 -40.79 17.79 3.78
N ALA A 290 -40.03 16.93 4.46
CA ALA A 290 -38.99 16.08 3.85
C ALA A 290 -39.30 14.58 3.92
N ALA A 291 -40.57 14.23 4.12
CA ALA A 291 -41.03 12.85 4.22
C ALA A 291 -41.24 12.27 2.82
N ASP A 292 -40.75 11.05 2.59
CA ASP A 292 -40.82 10.38 1.29
C ASP A 292 -42.19 9.69 1.16
N LEU A 293 -43.21 10.48 0.79
CA LEU A 293 -44.62 10.14 0.94
C LEU A 293 -45.24 9.43 -0.28
N ASP A 294 -44.73 9.66 -1.49
CA ASP A 294 -45.30 9.07 -2.71
C ASP A 294 -44.44 7.94 -3.26
N SER A 295 -43.35 8.25 -3.97
CA SER A 295 -42.56 7.25 -4.69
C SER A 295 -41.79 6.29 -3.79
N GLY A 296 -41.20 6.79 -2.70
CA GLY A 296 -40.20 6.06 -1.91
C GLY A 296 -38.79 6.14 -2.50
N HIS A 297 -38.56 7.01 -3.50
CA HIS A 297 -37.36 7.06 -4.33
C HIS A 297 -36.15 7.60 -3.56
N GLY A 298 -36.24 8.78 -2.94
CA GLY A 298 -35.11 9.40 -2.24
C GLY A 298 -34.57 8.59 -1.07
N THR A 299 -35.43 7.83 -0.39
CA THR A 299 -35.02 6.85 0.63
C THR A 299 -34.16 5.75 0.03
N HIS A 300 -34.54 5.26 -1.14
CA HIS A 300 -33.92 4.13 -1.82
C HIS A 300 -32.65 4.52 -2.59
N VAL A 301 -32.59 5.74 -3.13
CA VAL A 301 -31.37 6.45 -3.57
C VAL A 301 -30.38 6.56 -2.41
N SER A 302 -30.79 7.16 -1.30
CA SER A 302 -29.93 7.35 -0.11
C SER A 302 -29.39 6.02 0.44
N GLY A 303 -30.24 4.99 0.49
CA GLY A 303 -29.84 3.64 0.90
C GLY A 303 -28.84 2.99 -0.04
N SER A 304 -28.81 3.39 -1.31
CA SER A 304 -27.85 2.90 -2.30
C SER A 304 -26.50 3.61 -2.17
N VAL A 305 -26.48 4.90 -1.82
CA VAL A 305 -25.24 5.62 -1.45
C VAL A 305 -24.61 4.98 -0.20
N LEU A 306 -25.33 4.99 0.93
CA LEU A 306 -24.72 4.88 2.27
C LEU A 306 -25.55 4.13 3.32
N GLY A 307 -26.55 3.33 2.94
CA GLY A 307 -27.30 2.55 3.94
C GLY A 307 -26.40 1.56 4.68
N ASP A 308 -26.28 1.65 6.01
CA ASP A 308 -25.34 0.84 6.82
C ASP A 308 -25.71 -0.66 6.90
N GLY A 309 -26.95 -1.01 6.57
CA GLY A 309 -27.55 -2.34 6.69
C GLY A 309 -28.01 -2.74 8.09
N THR A 310 -28.13 -1.83 9.06
CA THR A 310 -28.52 -2.10 10.45
C THR A 310 -29.84 -2.86 10.56
N ASN A 311 -30.82 -2.64 9.67
CA ASN A 311 -32.07 -3.44 9.70
C ASN A 311 -31.89 -4.90 9.25
N THR A 312 -30.78 -5.25 8.60
CA THR A 312 -30.46 -6.61 8.11
C THR A 312 -29.22 -7.23 8.73
N GLY A 313 -28.59 -6.56 9.71
CA GLY A 313 -27.31 -6.98 10.28
C GLY A 313 -26.14 -6.86 9.30
N GLY A 314 -26.18 -5.85 8.41
CA GLY A 314 -25.14 -5.57 7.43
C GLY A 314 -25.18 -6.40 6.15
N SER A 315 -26.30 -7.08 5.84
CA SER A 315 -26.42 -7.96 4.66
C SER A 315 -27.10 -7.33 3.44
N ILE A 316 -27.59 -6.08 3.56
CA ILE A 316 -27.96 -5.19 2.47
C ILE A 316 -27.38 -3.82 2.84
N LYS A 317 -26.49 -3.26 2.02
CA LYS A 317 -25.80 -1.98 2.28
C LYS A 317 -25.75 -1.09 1.02
N GLY A 318 -25.58 0.22 1.23
CA GLY A 318 -25.05 1.15 0.22
C GLY A 318 -23.54 0.97 0.03
N MET A 319 -22.91 1.73 -0.88
CA MET A 319 -21.48 1.53 -1.20
C MET A 319 -20.56 2.10 -0.13
N ALA A 320 -20.94 3.22 0.47
CA ALA A 320 -20.20 3.95 1.49
C ALA A 320 -21.00 3.96 2.82
N PRO A 321 -21.17 2.79 3.49
CA PRO A 321 -22.10 2.61 4.61
C PRO A 321 -21.81 3.43 5.89
N GLU A 322 -20.61 3.99 6.05
CA GLU A 322 -20.24 4.86 7.18
C GLU A 322 -20.12 6.35 6.74
N ALA A 323 -20.39 6.66 5.47
CA ALA A 323 -20.50 8.04 5.00
C ALA A 323 -21.74 8.74 5.57
N ARG A 324 -21.67 10.07 5.67
CA ARG A 324 -22.68 10.88 6.35
C ARG A 324 -23.65 11.55 5.38
N LEU A 325 -24.94 11.43 5.63
CA LEU A 325 -26.01 11.87 4.72
C LEU A 325 -26.47 13.31 5.00
N TYR A 326 -26.38 14.19 4.01
CA TYR A 326 -27.16 15.42 3.99
C TYR A 326 -28.32 15.26 2.98
N MET A 327 -29.56 15.23 3.48
CA MET A 327 -30.73 15.02 2.63
C MET A 327 -31.37 16.36 2.23
N GLN A 328 -31.55 16.56 0.92
CA GLN A 328 -32.31 17.66 0.35
C GLN A 328 -33.60 17.12 -0.30
N ALA A 329 -34.73 17.24 0.39
CA ALA A 329 -36.03 16.86 -0.16
C ALA A 329 -36.52 17.93 -1.17
N ILE A 330 -36.82 17.50 -2.39
CA ILE A 330 -37.24 18.37 -3.52
C ILE A 330 -38.57 17.95 -4.18
N GLU A 331 -39.18 16.86 -3.72
CA GLU A 331 -40.57 16.50 -4.05
C GLU A 331 -41.55 17.32 -3.19
N GLN A 332 -42.64 17.81 -3.80
CA GLN A 332 -43.66 18.65 -3.16
C GLN A 332 -45.06 18.29 -3.71
N ARG A 333 -46.07 18.26 -2.85
CA ARG A 333 -47.44 17.85 -3.20
C ARG A 333 -48.16 18.86 -4.09
N CYS A 334 -48.71 18.39 -5.22
CA CYS A 334 -49.44 19.19 -6.20
C CYS A 334 -50.92 18.75 -6.37
N PRO A 335 -51.86 19.29 -5.57
CA PRO A 335 -53.25 18.81 -5.52
C PRO A 335 -54.11 18.85 -6.79
N THR A 336 -53.78 19.65 -7.80
CA THR A 336 -54.63 19.89 -9.00
C THR A 336 -54.10 19.31 -10.30
N TYR A 337 -52.97 18.60 -10.28
CA TYR A 337 -52.47 17.92 -11.48
C TYR A 337 -53.37 16.72 -11.88
N SER A 338 -53.30 16.37 -13.17
CA SER A 338 -54.04 15.33 -13.94
C SER A 338 -55.59 15.21 -13.82
N GLY A 339 -56.21 15.72 -12.75
CA GLY A 339 -57.58 15.37 -12.35
C GLY A 339 -57.67 14.20 -11.35
N THR A 340 -56.55 13.68 -10.84
CA THR A 340 -56.54 12.82 -9.64
C THR A 340 -56.10 13.61 -8.40
N ASN A 341 -56.72 13.36 -7.24
CA ASN A 341 -56.65 14.30 -6.10
C ASN A 341 -55.36 14.26 -5.26
N ASN A 342 -54.30 13.58 -5.72
CA ASN A 342 -53.15 13.29 -4.86
C ASN A 342 -51.85 12.93 -5.62
N GLU A 343 -51.26 13.93 -6.28
CA GLU A 343 -49.99 13.79 -7.00
C GLU A 343 -48.90 14.67 -6.34
N TYR A 344 -47.63 14.26 -6.49
CA TYR A 344 -46.43 14.95 -6.01
C TYR A 344 -45.48 15.18 -7.20
N LEU A 345 -44.69 16.25 -7.17
CA LEU A 345 -43.84 16.69 -8.29
C LEU A 345 -42.50 17.23 -7.74
N LEU A 346 -41.45 17.25 -8.57
CA LEU A 346 -40.15 17.84 -8.21
C LEU A 346 -40.14 19.39 -8.27
N SER A 347 -41.26 20.03 -7.91
CA SER A 347 -41.43 21.48 -7.89
C SER A 347 -40.75 22.17 -6.69
N GLY A 348 -40.08 21.42 -5.82
CA GLY A 348 -39.11 21.94 -4.85
C GLY A 348 -37.74 22.26 -5.47
N ILE A 349 -37.42 21.76 -6.68
CA ILE A 349 -36.18 22.15 -7.37
C ILE A 349 -36.24 23.66 -7.69
N PRO A 350 -35.28 24.47 -7.21
CA PRO A 350 -35.27 25.91 -7.47
C PRO A 350 -34.97 26.21 -8.94
N SER A 351 -35.50 27.34 -9.44
CA SER A 351 -35.19 27.91 -10.76
C SER A 351 -33.70 28.06 -11.09
N ASP A 352 -32.89 28.17 -10.04
CA ASP A 352 -31.44 28.27 -10.09
C ASP A 352 -30.86 27.20 -9.16
N ILE A 353 -30.35 26.12 -9.76
CA ILE A 353 -29.91 24.93 -9.02
C ILE A 353 -28.58 25.14 -8.28
N THR A 354 -27.90 26.28 -8.45
CA THR A 354 -26.76 26.66 -7.58
C THR A 354 -27.18 26.70 -6.10
N ASN A 355 -28.47 26.96 -5.83
CA ASN A 355 -29.07 26.97 -4.49
C ASN A 355 -29.24 25.57 -3.86
N LEU A 356 -29.08 24.47 -4.62
CA LEU A 356 -28.94 23.11 -4.07
C LEU A 356 -27.48 22.83 -3.67
N PHE A 357 -26.54 23.16 -4.57
CA PHE A 357 -25.12 22.86 -4.40
C PHE A 357 -24.45 23.72 -3.31
N LYS A 358 -24.82 25.00 -3.16
CA LYS A 358 -24.25 25.86 -2.12
C LYS A 358 -24.44 25.32 -0.69
N PRO A 359 -25.67 25.02 -0.21
CA PRO A 359 -25.86 24.50 1.14
C PRO A 359 -25.28 23.08 1.35
N ALA A 360 -24.94 22.36 0.28
CA ALA A 360 -24.18 21.10 0.38
C ALA A 360 -22.70 21.36 0.71
N SER A 361 -22.04 22.24 -0.06
CA SER A 361 -20.66 22.66 0.18
C SER A 361 -20.50 23.41 1.52
N ASP A 362 -21.44 24.30 1.88
CA ASP A 362 -21.47 24.98 3.19
C ASP A 362 -21.52 24.00 4.39
N ASN A 363 -22.03 22.77 4.19
CA ASN A 363 -22.09 21.70 5.18
C ASN A 363 -20.91 20.69 5.08
N GLY A 364 -19.96 20.90 4.17
CA GLY A 364 -18.78 20.04 3.97
C GLY A 364 -19.03 18.78 3.13
N SER A 365 -20.06 18.78 2.27
CA SER A 365 -20.29 17.66 1.34
C SER A 365 -19.20 17.60 0.27
N ARG A 366 -18.52 16.46 0.14
CA ARG A 366 -17.52 16.19 -0.91
C ARG A 366 -18.13 15.49 -2.13
N VAL A 367 -19.37 15.02 -2.02
CA VAL A 367 -20.14 14.37 -3.09
C VAL A 367 -21.57 14.91 -3.08
N HIS A 368 -22.13 15.18 -4.26
CA HIS A 368 -23.53 15.56 -4.43
C HIS A 368 -24.17 14.74 -5.55
N THR A 369 -25.10 13.84 -5.21
CA THR A 369 -25.82 13.02 -6.20
C THR A 369 -27.22 13.56 -6.46
N ASN A 370 -27.57 13.60 -7.75
CA ASN A 370 -28.82 14.15 -8.24
C ASN A 370 -29.47 13.08 -9.14
N SER A 371 -30.53 12.51 -8.62
CA SER A 371 -31.13 11.27 -9.10
C SER A 371 -32.37 11.54 -9.95
N TRP A 372 -32.29 12.62 -10.72
CA TRP A 372 -33.37 13.22 -11.50
C TRP A 372 -32.82 13.99 -12.72
N GLY A 373 -33.67 14.19 -13.73
CA GLY A 373 -33.32 14.92 -14.93
C GLY A 373 -34.53 15.29 -15.80
N SER A 374 -34.33 16.19 -16.76
CA SER A 374 -35.31 16.58 -17.77
C SER A 374 -34.89 15.98 -19.11
N SER A 375 -35.77 15.23 -19.78
CA SER A 375 -35.54 14.73 -21.14
C SER A 375 -35.42 15.90 -22.11
N VAL A 376 -34.25 16.14 -22.69
CA VAL A 376 -33.98 17.26 -23.60
C VAL A 376 -33.18 16.89 -24.85
N ALA A 377 -32.90 15.60 -25.08
CA ALA A 377 -32.11 15.09 -26.22
C ALA A 377 -30.75 15.78 -26.34
N GLY A 378 -29.78 15.36 -25.51
CA GLY A 378 -28.38 15.82 -25.59
C GLY A 378 -28.12 17.25 -25.12
N SER A 379 -29.13 18.11 -25.13
CA SER A 379 -29.00 19.57 -25.09
C SER A 379 -28.38 20.14 -23.82
N TYR A 380 -27.44 21.07 -23.98
CA TYR A 380 -26.92 21.91 -22.91
C TYR A 380 -27.95 22.99 -22.57
N THR A 381 -28.36 23.07 -21.30
CA THR A 381 -29.42 23.98 -20.82
C THR A 381 -28.88 24.97 -19.79
N THR A 382 -29.73 25.90 -19.37
CA THR A 382 -29.52 26.76 -18.19
C THR A 382 -29.17 25.96 -16.94
N SER A 383 -29.77 24.77 -16.74
CA SER A 383 -29.42 23.90 -15.60
C SER A 383 -28.08 23.20 -15.78
N SER A 384 -27.69 22.82 -17.01
CA SER A 384 -26.35 22.29 -17.31
C SER A 384 -25.27 23.36 -17.07
N MET A 385 -25.55 24.61 -17.46
CA MET A 385 -24.70 25.78 -17.19
C MET A 385 -24.56 26.08 -15.68
N GLN A 386 -25.66 26.02 -14.92
CA GLN A 386 -25.65 26.20 -13.46
C GLN A 386 -24.88 25.07 -12.75
N ALA A 387 -24.99 23.82 -13.21
CA ALA A 387 -24.23 22.70 -12.68
C ALA A 387 -22.72 22.83 -12.97
N ASP A 388 -22.34 23.19 -14.20
CA ASP A 388 -20.94 23.42 -14.56
C ASP A 388 -20.30 24.57 -13.77
N SER A 389 -21.05 25.68 -13.60
CA SER A 389 -20.64 26.82 -12.77
C SER A 389 -20.45 26.43 -11.31
N SER A 390 -21.34 25.57 -10.78
CA SER A 390 -21.26 25.08 -9.40
C SER A 390 -20.07 24.16 -9.19
N ALA A 391 -19.81 23.22 -10.10
CA ALA A 391 -18.63 22.35 -10.05
C ALA A 391 -17.31 23.15 -10.13
N ARG A 392 -17.27 24.23 -10.92
CA ARG A 392 -16.10 25.14 -10.99
C ARG A 392 -15.95 26.03 -9.75
N THR A 393 -17.01 26.23 -8.97
CA THR A 393 -17.00 26.98 -7.71
C THR A 393 -16.63 26.11 -6.51
N TYR A 394 -17.15 24.88 -6.47
CA TYR A 394 -16.95 23.90 -5.40
C TYR A 394 -16.09 22.74 -5.92
N GLN A 395 -14.84 23.04 -6.27
CA GLN A 395 -13.96 22.13 -7.02
C GLN A 395 -13.67 20.84 -6.24
N ASP A 396 -13.71 20.90 -4.91
CA ASP A 396 -13.56 19.79 -3.96
C ASP A 396 -14.79 18.87 -3.86
N MET A 397 -15.94 19.26 -4.44
CA MET A 397 -17.21 18.50 -4.40
C MET A 397 -17.58 17.94 -5.77
N ILE A 398 -17.53 16.62 -5.95
CA ILE A 398 -17.99 15.99 -7.19
C ILE A 398 -19.52 15.98 -7.28
N ILE A 399 -20.06 16.52 -8.37
CA ILE A 399 -21.49 16.59 -8.66
C ILE A 399 -21.85 15.50 -9.68
N LEU A 400 -22.76 14.59 -9.32
CA LEU A 400 -23.23 13.49 -10.17
C LEU A 400 -24.68 13.71 -10.61
N PHE A 401 -24.99 13.26 -11.83
CA PHE A 401 -26.36 13.20 -12.38
C PHE A 401 -26.64 11.86 -13.05
N SER A 402 -27.86 11.35 -12.91
CA SER A 402 -28.38 10.23 -13.72
C SER A 402 -28.50 10.64 -15.19
N ALA A 403 -28.04 9.80 -16.13
CA ALA A 403 -28.12 10.09 -17.57
C ALA A 403 -29.57 10.22 -18.10
N GLY A 404 -30.53 9.61 -17.40
CA GLY A 404 -31.95 9.56 -17.74
C GLY A 404 -32.37 8.21 -18.32
N ASN A 405 -33.68 7.95 -18.33
CA ASN A 405 -34.27 6.70 -18.84
C ASN A 405 -35.06 6.88 -20.16
N SER A 406 -34.56 7.73 -21.07
CA SER A 406 -35.24 8.05 -22.35
C SER A 406 -34.80 7.18 -23.53
N GLY A 407 -34.04 6.10 -23.29
CA GLY A 407 -33.59 5.17 -24.33
C GLY A 407 -34.75 4.37 -24.95
N THR A 408 -34.85 4.43 -26.28
CA THR A 408 -35.88 3.72 -27.07
C THR A 408 -35.31 3.12 -28.35
N ASP A 409 -35.98 2.11 -28.91
CA ASP A 409 -35.73 1.55 -30.25
C ASP A 409 -36.88 2.01 -31.15
N ALA A 410 -36.91 3.31 -31.45
CA ALA A 410 -37.99 3.97 -32.17
C ALA A 410 -37.99 3.60 -33.67
N ASN A 411 -36.81 3.28 -34.21
CA ASN A 411 -36.66 2.78 -35.57
C ASN A 411 -36.98 1.27 -35.73
N ALA A 412 -37.04 0.52 -34.61
CA ALA A 412 -37.36 -0.90 -34.47
C ALA A 412 -36.31 -1.87 -35.07
N ASN A 413 -35.02 -1.50 -35.10
CA ASN A 413 -33.93 -2.36 -35.57
C ASN A 413 -33.40 -3.35 -34.51
N GLY A 414 -33.73 -3.19 -33.23
CA GLY A 414 -33.19 -3.97 -32.13
C GLY A 414 -31.93 -3.37 -31.50
N GLU A 415 -31.75 -2.06 -31.63
CA GLU A 415 -30.70 -1.24 -31.04
C GLU A 415 -31.37 -0.03 -30.35
N ILE A 416 -30.73 0.57 -29.34
CA ILE A 416 -31.26 1.79 -28.74
C ILE A 416 -30.74 2.99 -29.53
N ASP A 417 -31.66 3.84 -29.97
CA ASP A 417 -31.35 5.09 -30.68
C ASP A 417 -30.49 6.01 -29.78
N LEU A 418 -29.51 6.66 -30.40
CA LEU A 418 -28.67 7.69 -29.77
C LEU A 418 -29.48 8.96 -29.46
N ASP A 419 -28.84 9.96 -28.84
CA ASP A 419 -29.44 11.28 -28.57
C ASP A 419 -30.69 11.20 -27.67
N SER A 420 -30.50 10.68 -26.46
CA SER A 420 -31.57 10.58 -25.45
C SER A 420 -31.16 11.08 -24.06
N LEU A 421 -29.94 11.63 -23.93
CA LEU A 421 -29.39 12.18 -22.69
C LEU A 421 -30.27 13.29 -22.08
N GLY A 422 -30.45 13.25 -20.75
CA GLY A 422 -31.14 14.29 -19.99
C GLY A 422 -30.25 15.47 -19.58
N SER A 423 -30.88 16.54 -19.12
CA SER A 423 -30.24 17.67 -18.44
C SER A 423 -30.64 17.67 -16.96
N PRO A 424 -29.74 17.95 -15.99
CA PRO A 424 -28.39 18.52 -16.14
C PRO A 424 -27.25 17.58 -16.57
N ALA A 425 -27.51 16.29 -16.84
CA ALA A 425 -26.49 15.31 -17.23
C ALA A 425 -25.75 15.63 -18.56
N SER A 426 -26.21 16.60 -19.35
CA SER A 426 -25.49 17.18 -20.49
C SER A 426 -24.36 18.16 -20.10
N GLY A 427 -24.19 18.49 -18.82
CA GLY A 427 -23.08 19.30 -18.30
C GLY A 427 -21.70 18.67 -18.55
N LYS A 428 -20.67 19.50 -18.58
CA LYS A 428 -19.27 19.12 -18.82
C LYS A 428 -18.59 18.63 -17.53
N ASN A 429 -18.79 19.37 -16.45
CA ASN A 429 -18.05 19.21 -15.19
C ASN A 429 -18.71 18.18 -14.26
N VAL A 430 -20.00 17.90 -14.46
CA VAL A 430 -20.70 16.83 -13.74
C VAL A 430 -20.23 15.45 -14.19
N LEU A 431 -20.39 14.44 -13.33
CA LEU A 431 -20.27 13.03 -13.68
C LEU A 431 -21.65 12.46 -14.00
N SER A 432 -21.90 12.24 -15.28
CA SER A 432 -23.15 11.75 -15.87
C SER A 432 -23.12 10.23 -15.92
N VAL A 433 -24.05 9.57 -15.24
CA VAL A 433 -23.98 8.12 -14.98
C VAL A 433 -25.04 7.35 -15.78
N GLY A 434 -24.58 6.49 -16.68
CA GLY A 434 -25.39 5.52 -17.44
C GLY A 434 -25.83 4.33 -16.61
N ALA A 435 -26.67 3.46 -17.18
CA ALA A 435 -27.22 2.28 -16.52
C ALA A 435 -26.91 0.99 -17.29
N GLY A 436 -26.02 0.18 -16.73
CA GLY A 436 -25.76 -1.19 -17.17
C GLY A 436 -26.82 -2.18 -16.69
N GLU A 437 -26.58 -3.46 -16.87
CA GLU A 437 -27.33 -4.55 -16.25
C GLU A 437 -26.61 -5.10 -15.02
N ASN A 438 -27.37 -5.56 -14.02
CA ASN A 438 -26.82 -6.24 -12.85
C ASN A 438 -27.14 -7.75 -12.87
N ASN A 439 -26.29 -8.59 -12.29
CA ASN A 439 -26.53 -10.03 -12.22
C ASN A 439 -27.60 -10.41 -11.17
N ARG A 440 -28.84 -10.62 -11.62
CA ARG A 440 -29.92 -11.28 -10.86
C ARG A 440 -30.63 -12.34 -11.70
N SER A 441 -29.84 -13.25 -12.29
CA SER A 441 -30.26 -14.39 -13.13
C SER A 441 -31.36 -15.32 -12.55
N SER A 442 -31.75 -15.16 -11.28
CA SER A 442 -32.94 -15.81 -10.69
C SER A 442 -34.27 -15.10 -11.00
N LEU A 443 -34.23 -13.86 -11.51
CA LEU A 443 -35.37 -13.03 -11.89
C LEU A 443 -35.60 -13.11 -13.40
N SER A 444 -36.57 -13.92 -13.83
CA SER A 444 -36.84 -14.17 -15.26
C SER A 444 -37.72 -13.10 -15.92
N TYR A 445 -37.42 -11.82 -15.72
CA TYR A 445 -38.10 -10.70 -16.39
C TYR A 445 -37.36 -10.29 -17.66
N VAL A 446 -38.09 -10.02 -18.73
CA VAL A 446 -37.56 -9.59 -20.05
C VAL A 446 -38.15 -8.24 -20.47
N TRP A 447 -37.43 -7.47 -21.29
CA TRP A 447 -37.81 -6.10 -21.67
C TRP A 447 -39.17 -6.04 -22.37
N GLY A 448 -39.49 -7.06 -23.16
CA GLY A 448 -40.74 -7.13 -23.91
C GLY A 448 -40.81 -6.13 -25.06
N THR A 449 -41.90 -6.18 -25.83
CA THR A 449 -42.06 -5.36 -27.04
C THR A 449 -42.66 -3.97 -26.80
N SER A 450 -43.06 -3.66 -25.56
CA SER A 450 -43.70 -2.38 -25.20
C SER A 450 -43.70 -2.18 -23.68
N THR A 451 -43.17 -1.05 -23.20
CA THR A 451 -43.17 -0.70 -21.77
C THR A 451 -44.45 0.03 -21.34
N SER A 452 -44.60 0.26 -20.03
CA SER A 452 -45.61 1.19 -19.49
C SER A 452 -45.30 2.66 -19.75
N SER A 453 -44.06 3.02 -20.06
CA SER A 453 -43.66 4.36 -20.54
C SER A 453 -43.92 4.59 -22.03
N GLY A 454 -44.38 3.57 -22.76
CA GLY A 454 -44.69 3.66 -24.20
C GLY A 454 -43.51 3.37 -25.13
N ALA A 455 -42.31 3.13 -24.59
CA ALA A 455 -41.16 2.69 -25.36
C ALA A 455 -41.45 1.33 -26.03
N VAL A 456 -40.97 1.18 -27.27
CA VAL A 456 -41.05 -0.05 -28.06
C VAL A 456 -39.64 -0.59 -28.24
N TYR A 457 -39.49 -1.92 -28.21
CA TYR A 457 -38.23 -2.61 -28.46
C TYR A 457 -38.44 -3.77 -29.44
N SER A 458 -37.52 -3.95 -30.38
CA SER A 458 -37.37 -5.15 -31.21
C SER A 458 -36.40 -6.17 -30.57
N PRO A 459 -36.36 -7.42 -31.04
CA PRO A 459 -35.28 -8.35 -30.71
C PRO A 459 -33.93 -7.85 -31.29
N PRO A 460 -32.80 -8.00 -30.59
CA PRO A 460 -32.61 -8.83 -29.40
C PRO A 460 -33.18 -8.23 -28.10
N ILE A 461 -33.19 -6.89 -27.96
CA ILE A 461 -33.56 -6.18 -26.72
C ILE A 461 -34.86 -6.71 -26.11
N SER A 462 -35.95 -6.73 -26.87
CA SER A 462 -37.28 -7.14 -26.37
C SER A 462 -37.37 -8.57 -25.82
N THR A 463 -36.40 -9.42 -26.17
CA THR A 463 -36.33 -10.83 -25.76
C THR A 463 -35.29 -11.10 -24.69
N ASP A 464 -34.47 -10.11 -24.35
CA ASP A 464 -33.41 -10.21 -23.37
C ASP A 464 -33.91 -9.99 -21.94
N TYR A 465 -33.21 -10.51 -20.94
CA TYR A 465 -33.61 -10.32 -19.54
C TYR A 465 -33.15 -8.95 -19.03
N LEU A 466 -33.77 -8.48 -17.95
CA LEU A 466 -33.47 -7.16 -17.37
C LEU A 466 -32.21 -7.16 -16.49
N ALA A 467 -31.70 -8.33 -16.12
CA ALA A 467 -30.71 -8.47 -15.05
C ALA A 467 -30.03 -9.84 -15.09
N ASN A 468 -29.38 -10.18 -16.20
CA ASN A 468 -28.63 -11.44 -16.34
C ASN A 468 -27.17 -11.27 -16.78
N ASN A 469 -26.78 -10.11 -17.30
CA ASN A 469 -25.44 -9.93 -17.84
C ASN A 469 -24.81 -8.59 -17.41
N THR A 470 -23.73 -8.63 -16.63
CA THR A 470 -22.99 -7.42 -16.19
C THR A 470 -22.37 -6.63 -17.33
N GLU A 471 -22.26 -7.25 -18.51
CA GLU A 471 -21.71 -6.65 -19.73
C GLU A 471 -22.79 -5.98 -20.60
N GLY A 472 -24.04 -5.95 -20.14
CA GLY A 472 -25.16 -5.37 -20.86
C GLY A 472 -25.46 -3.92 -20.47
N MET A 473 -25.93 -3.11 -21.43
CA MET A 473 -26.58 -1.82 -21.13
C MET A 473 -28.07 -2.01 -20.93
N ALA A 474 -28.66 -1.33 -19.95
CA ALA A 474 -30.10 -1.35 -19.76
C ALA A 474 -30.82 -0.65 -20.93
N ALA A 475 -31.93 -1.23 -21.39
CA ALA A 475 -32.63 -0.77 -22.59
C ALA A 475 -33.21 0.66 -22.45
N PHE A 476 -33.62 1.04 -21.24
CA PHE A 476 -34.08 2.40 -20.96
C PHE A 476 -32.94 3.43 -20.91
N SER A 477 -31.68 3.01 -20.71
CA SER A 477 -30.59 3.94 -20.37
C SER A 477 -30.43 4.94 -21.51
N SER A 478 -30.59 6.23 -21.20
CA SER A 478 -30.33 7.30 -22.14
C SER A 478 -28.89 7.19 -22.68
N ARG A 479 -28.77 7.50 -23.96
CA ARG A 479 -27.53 7.44 -24.74
C ARG A 479 -27.08 8.84 -25.11
N GLY A 480 -25.78 9.03 -25.24
CA GLY A 480 -25.21 10.23 -25.85
C GLY A 480 -25.34 10.20 -27.38
N PRO A 481 -24.57 11.07 -28.07
CA PRO A 481 -23.73 12.12 -27.49
C PRO A 481 -24.58 13.23 -26.84
N ALA A 482 -23.94 14.27 -26.31
CA ALA A 482 -24.62 15.57 -26.17
C ALA A 482 -24.85 16.21 -27.56
N ASP A 483 -25.70 17.23 -27.64
CA ASP A 483 -26.00 17.98 -28.89
C ASP A 483 -24.73 18.48 -29.61
N ASP A 484 -23.72 18.89 -28.84
CA ASP A 484 -22.42 19.35 -29.34
C ASP A 484 -21.41 18.21 -29.60
N ASN A 485 -21.91 16.98 -29.76
CA ASN A 485 -21.19 15.74 -30.03
C ASN A 485 -20.27 15.22 -28.91
N ARG A 486 -20.25 15.85 -27.73
CA ARG A 486 -19.50 15.36 -26.56
C ARG A 486 -19.91 13.95 -26.14
N LEU A 487 -18.94 13.17 -25.70
CA LEU A 487 -19.15 11.81 -25.19
C LEU A 487 -19.98 11.85 -23.90
N LYS A 488 -21.14 11.19 -23.92
CA LYS A 488 -21.99 10.97 -22.73
C LYS A 488 -22.71 9.61 -22.81
N PRO A 489 -23.08 8.98 -21.67
CA PRO A 489 -22.69 9.30 -20.29
C PRO A 489 -21.16 9.31 -20.11
N ASP A 490 -20.63 9.86 -19.02
CA ASP A 490 -19.18 9.77 -18.79
C ASP A 490 -18.81 8.33 -18.39
N ILE A 491 -19.63 7.69 -17.55
CA ILE A 491 -19.38 6.34 -17.05
C ILE A 491 -20.69 5.60 -16.78
N THR A 492 -20.62 4.28 -16.76
CA THR A 492 -21.74 3.40 -16.40
C THR A 492 -21.53 2.78 -15.03
N ALA A 493 -22.58 2.79 -14.21
CA ALA A 493 -22.78 1.78 -13.18
C ALA A 493 -24.05 0.98 -13.54
N PRO A 494 -24.25 -0.23 -13.03
CA PRO A 494 -25.38 -1.03 -13.47
C PRO A 494 -26.71 -0.53 -12.89
N GLY A 495 -27.83 -0.94 -13.51
CA GLY A 495 -29.08 -0.17 -13.57
C GLY A 495 -30.36 -0.89 -13.12
N THR A 496 -30.29 -2.19 -12.78
CA THR A 496 -31.49 -3.06 -12.75
C THR A 496 -31.62 -3.97 -11.53
N PHE A 497 -32.75 -3.86 -10.82
CA PHE A 497 -33.07 -4.62 -9.59
C PHE A 497 -32.05 -4.43 -8.43
N ILE A 498 -31.88 -3.18 -7.95
CA ILE A 498 -31.17 -2.79 -6.72
C ILE A 498 -31.98 -3.39 -5.59
N LEU A 499 -31.30 -3.73 -4.50
CA LEU A 499 -32.01 -3.98 -3.26
C LEU A 499 -31.52 -2.95 -2.28
N SER A 500 -32.34 -1.92 -2.07
CA SER A 500 -32.06 -0.79 -1.18
C SER A 500 -33.26 -0.56 -0.26
N THR A 501 -33.06 0.30 0.74
CA THR A 501 -34.04 0.65 1.76
C THR A 501 -35.32 1.22 1.13
N LYS A 502 -36.45 1.07 1.81
CA LYS A 502 -37.76 1.54 1.34
C LYS A 502 -38.32 2.55 2.33
N SER A 503 -38.85 3.67 1.83
CA SER A 503 -39.72 4.53 2.65
C SER A 503 -40.85 3.71 3.26
N ARG A 504 -41.03 3.84 4.58
CA ARG A 504 -42.12 3.22 5.34
C ARG A 504 -43.29 4.19 5.55
N SER A 505 -43.20 5.41 5.00
CA SER A 505 -44.29 6.38 4.95
C SER A 505 -45.21 6.17 3.75
N THR A 506 -44.67 5.67 2.63
CA THR A 506 -45.47 5.37 1.42
C THR A 506 -46.02 3.94 1.37
N THR A 507 -47.22 3.80 0.80
CA THR A 507 -47.78 2.51 0.36
C THR A 507 -47.39 2.11 -1.06
N ALA A 508 -46.70 2.97 -1.81
CA ALA A 508 -46.17 2.62 -3.14
C ALA A 508 -45.17 1.47 -3.08
N THR A 509 -44.86 0.91 -4.25
CA THR A 509 -43.92 -0.20 -4.43
C THR A 509 -43.11 0.05 -5.68
N GLY A 510 -41.79 -0.16 -5.58
CA GLY A 510 -40.96 -0.29 -6.77
C GLY A 510 -41.29 -1.54 -7.60
N TRP A 511 -40.49 -1.79 -8.64
CA TRP A 511 -40.63 -2.90 -9.59
C TRP A 511 -40.88 -4.26 -8.93
N LEU A 512 -40.27 -4.54 -7.77
CA LEU A 512 -40.54 -5.75 -7.00
C LEU A 512 -40.36 -5.52 -5.48
N ALA A 513 -41.28 -6.02 -4.67
CA ALA A 513 -41.15 -5.98 -3.21
C ALA A 513 -40.20 -7.09 -2.70
N TYR A 514 -39.34 -6.78 -1.73
CA TYR A 514 -38.46 -7.79 -1.13
C TYR A 514 -39.22 -8.66 -0.12
N SER A 515 -39.40 -9.94 -0.45
CA SER A 515 -40.28 -10.86 0.28
C SER A 515 -39.77 -11.26 1.67
N THR A 516 -38.47 -11.10 1.95
CA THR A 516 -37.87 -11.44 3.25
C THR A 516 -37.95 -10.29 4.26
N ASN A 517 -37.93 -9.03 3.80
CA ASN A 517 -38.01 -7.85 4.66
C ASN A 517 -38.70 -6.68 3.93
N SER A 518 -39.83 -6.22 4.47
CA SER A 518 -40.66 -5.15 3.88
C SER A 518 -40.04 -3.75 3.94
N ASN A 519 -38.91 -3.59 4.65
CA ASN A 519 -38.16 -2.33 4.73
C ASN A 519 -37.22 -2.11 3.54
N TYR A 520 -37.20 -3.02 2.55
CA TYR A 520 -36.38 -2.92 1.33
C TYR A 520 -37.22 -3.22 0.08
N THR A 521 -36.81 -2.70 -1.07
CA THR A 521 -37.51 -2.92 -2.35
C THR A 521 -36.53 -2.92 -3.53
N TYR A 522 -36.98 -3.46 -4.66
CA TYR A 522 -36.38 -3.28 -5.99
C TYR A 522 -37.17 -2.22 -6.78
N MET A 523 -36.51 -1.42 -7.63
CA MET A 523 -37.08 -0.44 -8.58
C MET A 523 -36.43 -0.67 -9.99
N GLY A 524 -36.09 0.33 -10.82
CA GLY A 524 -35.22 0.14 -12.02
C GLY A 524 -35.02 1.31 -13.02
N GLY A 525 -33.78 1.56 -13.47
CA GLY A 525 -33.38 2.80 -14.17
C GLY A 525 -31.89 3.28 -14.07
N THR A 526 -31.58 4.59 -14.21
CA THR A 526 -30.27 5.31 -13.98
C THR A 526 -30.11 6.09 -12.66
N SER A 527 -31.16 6.45 -11.92
CA SER A 527 -31.04 7.14 -10.61
C SER A 527 -30.58 6.28 -9.42
N MET A 528 -30.05 5.09 -9.67
CA MET A 528 -29.36 4.27 -8.67
C MET A 528 -27.99 3.84 -9.14
N SER A 529 -27.76 3.66 -10.45
CA SER A 529 -26.40 3.71 -10.96
C SER A 529 -25.71 5.02 -10.51
N CYS A 530 -26.41 6.16 -10.58
CA CYS A 530 -25.91 7.46 -10.08
C CYS A 530 -25.46 7.49 -8.59
N PRO A 531 -26.30 7.22 -7.57
CA PRO A 531 -25.90 7.20 -6.16
C PRO A 531 -24.94 6.05 -5.81
N LEU A 532 -24.89 4.98 -6.60
CA LEU A 532 -23.93 3.90 -6.40
C LEU A 532 -22.54 4.33 -6.87
N THR A 533 -22.45 5.03 -8.01
CA THR A 533 -21.26 5.80 -8.39
C THR A 533 -20.95 6.92 -7.39
N ALA A 534 -21.95 7.54 -6.74
CA ALA A 534 -21.72 8.55 -5.71
C ALA A 534 -21.12 7.97 -4.41
N GLY A 535 -21.61 6.82 -3.96
CA GLY A 535 -20.99 6.09 -2.86
C GLY A 535 -19.59 5.57 -3.23
N ALA A 536 -19.39 5.13 -4.47
CA ALA A 536 -18.06 4.80 -4.98
C ALA A 536 -17.12 6.02 -5.03
N ALA A 537 -17.64 7.21 -5.37
CA ALA A 537 -16.89 8.46 -5.34
C ALA A 537 -16.49 8.84 -3.90
N ALA A 538 -17.37 8.60 -2.92
CA ALA A 538 -17.04 8.77 -1.51
C ALA A 538 -15.91 7.83 -1.07
N LEU A 539 -15.86 6.59 -1.56
CA LEU A 539 -14.75 5.67 -1.29
C LEU A 539 -13.44 6.11 -1.97
N ILE A 540 -13.48 6.63 -3.20
CA ILE A 540 -12.29 7.21 -3.88
C ILE A 540 -11.77 8.43 -3.09
N ILE A 541 -12.66 9.33 -2.66
CA ILE A 541 -12.26 10.50 -1.86
C ILE A 541 -11.73 10.07 -0.49
N GLN A 542 -12.29 9.04 0.14
CA GLN A 542 -11.73 8.47 1.37
C GLN A 542 -10.33 7.89 1.13
N HIS A 543 -10.12 7.10 0.08
CA HIS A 543 -8.80 6.53 -0.28
C HIS A 543 -7.74 7.62 -0.44
N LEU A 544 -8.06 8.67 -1.20
CA LEU A 544 -7.15 9.78 -1.44
C LEU A 544 -6.77 10.50 -0.13
N ILE A 545 -7.70 10.66 0.80
CA ILE A 545 -7.47 11.34 2.09
C ILE A 545 -6.75 10.44 3.10
N ASP A 546 -7.28 9.25 3.37
CA ASP A 546 -6.88 8.39 4.50
C ASP A 546 -5.66 7.50 4.18
N ASN A 547 -5.51 7.06 2.92
CA ASN A 547 -4.45 6.14 2.49
C ASN A 547 -3.36 6.88 1.68
N GLU A 548 -3.72 7.79 0.75
CA GLU A 548 -2.74 8.54 -0.07
C GLU A 548 -2.30 9.89 0.53
N GLY A 549 -2.98 10.38 1.57
CA GLY A 549 -2.65 11.64 2.25
C GLY A 549 -3.01 12.93 1.50
N HIS A 550 -3.74 12.85 0.38
CA HIS A 550 -4.26 13.98 -0.39
C HIS A 550 -5.59 14.46 0.21
N SER A 551 -5.54 15.54 1.02
CA SER A 551 -6.69 15.99 1.81
C SER A 551 -7.84 16.59 0.99
N ASP A 552 -7.52 17.22 -0.14
CA ASP A 552 -8.45 18.09 -0.87
C ASP A 552 -8.52 17.73 -2.38
N PRO A 553 -8.86 16.48 -2.73
CA PRO A 553 -8.93 16.04 -4.13
C PRO A 553 -10.02 16.76 -4.92
N ASN A 554 -9.69 17.20 -6.12
CA ASN A 554 -10.66 17.86 -7.01
C ASN A 554 -11.63 16.86 -7.64
N SER A 555 -12.82 17.35 -7.96
CA SER A 555 -13.85 16.67 -8.76
C SER A 555 -13.33 16.20 -10.13
N SER A 556 -12.41 16.95 -10.75
CA SER A 556 -11.70 16.53 -11.96
C SER A 556 -10.77 15.33 -11.74
N LEU A 557 -10.09 15.24 -10.59
CA LEU A 557 -9.28 14.06 -10.25
C LEU A 557 -10.17 12.83 -10.08
N VAL A 558 -11.25 12.93 -9.29
CA VAL A 558 -12.17 11.80 -9.09
C VAL A 558 -12.80 11.36 -10.42
N LYS A 559 -13.13 12.30 -11.32
CA LYS A 559 -13.62 12.02 -12.68
C LYS A 559 -12.55 11.38 -13.58
N ALA A 560 -11.29 11.79 -13.48
CA ALA A 560 -10.17 11.18 -14.20
C ALA A 560 -9.86 9.76 -13.70
N ILE A 561 -9.84 9.53 -12.38
CA ILE A 561 -9.65 8.21 -11.76
C ILE A 561 -10.73 7.24 -12.22
N PHE A 562 -12.02 7.62 -12.12
CA PHE A 562 -13.12 6.81 -12.65
C PHE A 562 -12.95 6.44 -14.13
N THR A 563 -12.38 7.35 -14.92
CA THR A 563 -12.22 7.18 -16.37
C THR A 563 -11.05 6.25 -16.70
N ALA A 564 -9.88 6.44 -16.07
CA ALA A 564 -8.73 5.54 -16.25
C ALA A 564 -8.98 4.15 -15.63
N SER A 565 -9.82 4.07 -14.59
CA SER A 565 -10.14 2.79 -13.95
C SER A 565 -11.30 2.03 -14.60
N ALA A 566 -11.96 2.62 -15.60
CA ALA A 566 -13.18 2.07 -16.20
C ALA A 566 -12.92 0.77 -16.97
N ARG A 567 -13.92 -0.12 -16.92
CA ARG A 567 -13.87 -1.43 -17.56
C ARG A 567 -14.81 -1.46 -18.76
N ASP A 568 -14.21 -1.50 -19.96
CA ASP A 568 -14.86 -1.80 -21.25
C ASP A 568 -15.79 -3.02 -21.08
N MET A 569 -17.07 -2.84 -21.37
CA MET A 569 -18.08 -3.89 -21.32
C MET A 569 -18.08 -4.67 -22.64
N THR A 570 -18.44 -5.97 -22.62
CA THR A 570 -18.42 -6.78 -23.86
C THR A 570 -19.75 -6.83 -24.62
N GLY A 571 -20.77 -6.12 -24.13
CA GLY A 571 -22.13 -6.11 -24.67
C GLY A 571 -22.91 -7.37 -24.35
N GLN A 572 -24.24 -7.25 -24.25
CA GLN A 572 -25.10 -8.42 -23.99
C GLN A 572 -25.45 -9.27 -25.23
N TYR A 573 -25.36 -8.69 -26.43
CA TYR A 573 -25.85 -9.32 -27.66
C TYR A 573 -24.78 -10.08 -28.48
N GLY A 574 -23.51 -10.04 -28.06
CA GLY A 574 -22.40 -10.65 -28.82
C GLY A 574 -22.20 -10.02 -30.21
N SER A 575 -22.59 -8.75 -30.36
CA SER A 575 -22.47 -7.93 -31.57
C SER A 575 -21.57 -6.76 -31.26
N SER A 576 -20.53 -6.52 -32.04
CA SER A 576 -19.53 -5.47 -31.75
C SER A 576 -19.96 -4.04 -32.16
N THR A 577 -21.27 -3.81 -32.29
CA THR A 577 -21.92 -2.63 -32.89
C THR A 577 -23.39 -2.52 -32.42
N ASN A 578 -23.66 -2.67 -31.12
CA ASN A 578 -25.00 -2.52 -30.54
C ASN A 578 -24.87 -2.37 -29.02
N GLY A 579 -25.19 -1.19 -28.49
CA GLY A 579 -24.99 -0.90 -27.08
C GLY A 579 -23.52 -1.03 -26.67
N ALA A 580 -23.29 -1.54 -25.47
CA ALA A 580 -21.96 -1.86 -24.92
C ALA A 580 -21.18 -2.96 -25.67
N GLY A 581 -21.56 -3.32 -26.89
CA GLY A 581 -20.71 -4.14 -27.77
C GLY A 581 -19.69 -3.33 -28.56
N GLU A 582 -19.84 -2.01 -28.64
CA GLU A 582 -18.84 -1.10 -29.21
C GLU A 582 -17.71 -0.88 -28.20
N THR A 583 -16.44 -0.95 -28.61
CA THR A 583 -15.31 -0.70 -27.69
C THR A 583 -15.37 0.72 -27.11
N ALA A 584 -15.26 0.85 -25.80
CA ALA A 584 -15.21 2.13 -25.10
C ALA A 584 -13.97 2.97 -25.51
N PRO A 585 -14.07 4.31 -25.56
CA PRO A 585 -15.26 5.12 -25.25
C PRO A 585 -16.36 5.04 -26.33
N ASN A 586 -17.62 4.89 -25.90
CA ASN A 586 -18.78 4.89 -26.80
C ASN A 586 -19.99 5.64 -26.19
N ASN A 587 -20.93 6.07 -27.04
CA ASN A 587 -22.11 6.85 -26.63
C ASN A 587 -23.19 6.04 -25.87
N HIS A 588 -22.96 4.75 -25.61
CA HIS A 588 -23.86 3.91 -24.82
C HIS A 588 -23.42 3.84 -23.36
N GLU A 589 -22.18 3.42 -23.11
CA GLU A 589 -21.66 3.19 -21.75
C GLU A 589 -20.75 4.31 -21.22
N GLY A 590 -20.30 5.23 -22.09
CA GLY A 590 -19.26 6.20 -21.78
C GLY A 590 -17.87 5.57 -21.89
N TRP A 591 -17.06 5.75 -20.85
CA TRP A 591 -15.74 5.13 -20.72
C TRP A 591 -15.76 3.68 -20.21
N GLY A 592 -16.92 3.17 -19.77
CA GLY A 592 -17.08 1.78 -19.34
C GLY A 592 -17.87 1.63 -18.04
N MET A 593 -17.83 0.41 -17.49
CA MET A 593 -18.34 0.11 -16.14
C MET A 593 -17.36 0.62 -15.07
N VAL A 594 -17.87 1.23 -13.99
CA VAL A 594 -17.06 1.56 -12.81
C VAL A 594 -16.41 0.30 -12.22
N ASP A 595 -15.08 0.33 -12.03
CA ASP A 595 -14.34 -0.67 -11.28
C ASP A 595 -13.51 0.01 -10.17
N LEU A 596 -13.94 -0.15 -8.91
CA LEU A 596 -13.21 0.42 -7.77
C LEU A 596 -11.90 -0.31 -7.47
N ARG A 597 -11.76 -1.60 -7.78
CA ARG A 597 -10.50 -2.32 -7.51
C ARG A 597 -9.38 -1.80 -8.42
N SER A 598 -9.73 -1.38 -9.64
CA SER A 598 -8.85 -0.65 -10.55
C SER A 598 -8.59 0.78 -10.02
N ALA A 599 -9.62 1.48 -9.52
CA ALA A 599 -9.51 2.87 -9.05
C ALA A 599 -8.56 3.04 -7.86
N MET A 600 -8.41 2.05 -6.98
CA MET A 600 -7.45 2.11 -5.86
C MET A 600 -6.00 1.83 -6.30
N ASN A 601 -5.71 1.75 -7.61
CA ASN A 601 -4.39 1.40 -8.13
C ASN A 601 -3.91 2.43 -9.16
N THR A 602 -4.43 3.67 -9.10
CA THR A 602 -4.16 4.72 -10.06
C THR A 602 -3.11 5.71 -9.58
N THR A 603 -2.07 5.97 -10.36
CA THR A 603 -1.20 7.13 -10.21
C THR A 603 -1.85 8.36 -10.84
N TRP A 604 -1.69 9.55 -10.26
CA TRP A 604 -2.38 10.76 -10.70
C TRP A 604 -1.59 12.06 -10.51
N ILE A 605 -2.08 13.11 -11.17
CA ILE A 605 -1.72 14.53 -10.98
C ILE A 605 -3.02 15.28 -10.72
N ASP A 606 -3.01 16.23 -9.79
CA ASP A 606 -4.17 17.07 -9.48
C ASP A 606 -3.76 18.53 -9.28
N GLY A 607 -4.42 19.45 -9.98
CA GLY A 607 -4.28 20.89 -9.77
C GLY A 607 -3.16 21.60 -10.53
N ASP A 608 -2.32 20.92 -11.33
CA ASP A 608 -1.44 21.61 -12.29
C ASP A 608 -2.27 22.25 -13.42
N SER A 609 -1.69 23.19 -14.16
CA SER A 609 -2.42 24.07 -15.07
C SER A 609 -1.61 24.51 -16.29
N VAL A 610 -2.34 24.81 -17.37
CA VAL A 610 -1.81 25.36 -18.63
C VAL A 610 -2.61 26.58 -19.11
N SER A 611 -1.90 27.53 -19.71
CA SER A 611 -2.43 28.67 -20.47
C SER A 611 -2.44 28.34 -21.98
N THR A 612 -2.94 29.26 -22.80
CA THR A 612 -2.89 29.11 -24.26
C THR A 612 -1.45 28.98 -24.77
N SER A 613 -1.17 27.86 -25.46
CA SER A 613 0.15 27.43 -25.96
C SER A 613 1.17 27.00 -24.89
N ASP A 614 0.76 26.79 -23.63
CA ASP A 614 1.59 26.11 -22.63
C ASP A 614 1.58 24.58 -22.85
N GLU A 615 2.64 23.92 -22.36
CA GLU A 615 2.79 22.47 -22.29
C GLU A 615 3.11 22.05 -20.85
N ARG A 616 2.65 20.86 -20.45
CA ARG A 616 3.14 20.11 -19.28
C ARG A 616 3.43 18.68 -19.71
N GLY A 617 4.44 18.05 -19.12
CA GLY A 617 4.86 16.70 -19.47
C GLY A 617 5.41 15.95 -18.27
N TRP A 618 5.19 14.63 -18.24
CA TRP A 618 5.72 13.72 -17.23
C TRP A 618 6.16 12.41 -17.85
N SER A 619 7.20 11.79 -17.30
CA SER A 619 7.56 10.39 -17.60
C SER A 619 7.13 9.45 -16.49
N PHE A 620 6.85 8.20 -16.86
CA PHE A 620 6.50 7.12 -15.95
C PHE A 620 7.00 5.77 -16.50
N SER A 621 7.16 4.79 -15.62
CA SER A 621 7.64 3.45 -16.01
C SER A 621 6.49 2.45 -16.09
N VAL A 622 6.39 1.72 -17.20
CA VAL A 622 5.44 0.62 -17.40
C VAL A 622 6.15 -0.73 -17.21
N PRO A 623 5.73 -1.56 -16.24
CA PRO A 623 6.28 -2.89 -15.99
C PRO A 623 6.12 -3.90 -17.14
N SER A 624 6.89 -5.00 -17.09
CA SER A 624 6.74 -6.13 -18.01
C SER A 624 5.41 -6.86 -17.82
N SER A 625 4.68 -7.11 -18.91
CA SER A 625 3.38 -7.80 -18.90
C SER A 625 2.28 -7.07 -18.10
N SER A 626 2.34 -5.73 -18.07
CA SER A 626 1.27 -4.88 -17.56
C SER A 626 -0.06 -5.15 -18.31
N PRO A 627 -1.23 -4.93 -17.67
CA PRO A 627 -2.50 -4.87 -18.37
C PRO A 627 -2.56 -3.69 -19.35
N ASP A 628 -3.67 -3.56 -20.07
CA ASP A 628 -3.91 -2.45 -21.00
C ASP A 628 -3.85 -1.11 -20.25
N LEU A 629 -2.92 -0.24 -20.66
CA LEU A 629 -2.68 1.05 -19.99
C LEU A 629 -3.77 2.05 -20.40
N GLN A 630 -4.49 2.60 -19.44
CA GLN A 630 -5.42 3.70 -19.63
C GLN A 630 -4.84 4.98 -19.03
N VAL A 631 -4.91 6.06 -19.82
CA VAL A 631 -4.48 7.42 -19.45
C VAL A 631 -5.70 8.33 -19.60
N ALA A 632 -6.11 9.04 -18.56
CA ALA A 632 -7.25 9.95 -18.56
C ALA A 632 -6.85 11.36 -18.15
N LEU A 633 -7.35 12.38 -18.86
CA LEU A 633 -7.18 13.80 -18.59
C LEU A 633 -8.56 14.43 -18.40
N SER A 634 -8.80 15.10 -17.27
CA SER A 634 -10.07 15.81 -17.04
C SER A 634 -9.84 17.20 -16.45
N TRP A 635 -10.70 18.15 -16.82
CA TRP A 635 -10.68 19.50 -16.28
C TRP A 635 -12.08 20.06 -16.03
N THR A 636 -12.19 20.85 -14.96
CA THR A 636 -13.41 21.56 -14.60
C THR A 636 -13.48 22.87 -15.41
N ASP A 637 -14.01 22.76 -16.63
CA ASP A 637 -14.06 23.80 -17.67
C ASP A 637 -14.96 24.99 -17.24
N PRO A 638 -14.76 26.24 -17.73
CA PRO A 638 -15.69 27.33 -17.49
C PRO A 638 -17.12 26.99 -17.96
N ALA A 639 -18.14 27.46 -17.25
CA ALA A 639 -19.52 27.29 -17.70
C ALA A 639 -19.70 27.90 -19.11
N SER A 640 -20.37 27.16 -20.00
CA SER A 640 -20.66 27.62 -21.36
C SER A 640 -21.94 28.46 -21.38
N THR A 641 -22.49 28.73 -22.57
CA THR A 641 -23.85 29.25 -22.74
C THR A 641 -24.66 28.33 -23.66
N PRO A 642 -25.96 28.10 -23.38
CA PRO A 642 -26.86 27.37 -24.28
C PRO A 642 -27.01 27.96 -25.70
N SER A 643 -26.55 29.20 -25.93
CA SER A 643 -26.56 29.81 -27.28
C SER A 643 -25.33 29.48 -28.15
N ALA A 644 -24.31 28.79 -27.60
CA ALA A 644 -23.15 28.31 -28.34
C ALA A 644 -23.46 26.98 -29.07
N SER A 645 -22.84 26.72 -30.22
CA SER A 645 -22.98 25.43 -30.92
C SER A 645 -22.09 24.31 -30.40
N THR A 646 -21.00 24.65 -29.71
CA THR A 646 -20.19 23.70 -28.92
C THR A 646 -19.90 24.30 -27.56
N ASN A 647 -19.92 23.48 -26.51
CA ASN A 647 -19.90 24.00 -25.15
C ASN A 647 -18.51 24.04 -24.50
N LEU A 648 -17.48 23.41 -25.07
CA LEU A 648 -16.11 23.53 -24.57
C LEU A 648 -15.62 24.98 -24.64
N VAL A 649 -15.01 25.46 -23.55
CA VAL A 649 -14.45 26.82 -23.47
C VAL A 649 -12.93 26.78 -23.49
N ASN A 650 -12.29 26.04 -22.57
CA ASN A 650 -10.85 25.82 -22.58
C ASN A 650 -10.56 24.45 -23.21
N ASN A 651 -9.84 24.46 -24.34
CA ASN A 651 -9.42 23.26 -25.05
C ASN A 651 -8.02 22.81 -24.62
N LEU A 652 -7.93 21.63 -24.01
CA LEU A 652 -6.69 20.94 -23.68
C LEU A 652 -6.55 19.67 -24.54
N ASP A 653 -5.35 19.41 -25.07
CA ASP A 653 -5.06 18.14 -25.77
C ASP A 653 -4.21 17.21 -24.90
N LEU A 654 -4.37 15.89 -25.08
CA LEU A 654 -3.59 14.85 -24.42
C LEU A 654 -2.65 14.17 -25.44
N ALA A 655 -1.35 14.07 -25.12
CA ALA A 655 -0.38 13.36 -25.94
C ALA A 655 0.40 12.33 -25.12
N VAL A 656 0.57 11.12 -25.65
CA VAL A 656 1.30 10.03 -24.98
C VAL A 656 2.33 9.43 -25.93
N LYS A 657 3.53 9.17 -25.43
CA LYS A 657 4.69 8.70 -26.18
C LYS A 657 5.17 7.36 -25.63
N ASP A 658 5.36 6.38 -26.51
CA ASP A 658 5.81 5.05 -26.14
C ASP A 658 7.36 4.95 -26.02
N PRO A 659 7.90 3.85 -25.44
CA PRO A 659 9.35 3.62 -25.34
C PRO A 659 10.09 3.47 -26.68
N SER A 660 9.39 3.49 -27.82
CA SER A 660 10.00 3.56 -29.16
C SER A 660 10.15 4.99 -29.69
N GLY A 661 9.60 5.98 -28.97
CA GLY A 661 9.49 7.38 -29.38
C GLY A 661 8.29 7.67 -30.29
N THR A 662 7.29 6.77 -30.34
CA THR A 662 6.08 6.95 -31.14
C THR A 662 5.02 7.71 -30.34
N TRP A 663 4.57 8.84 -30.89
CA TRP A 663 3.53 9.69 -30.29
C TRP A 663 2.12 9.26 -30.72
N THR A 664 1.22 9.24 -29.75
CA THR A 664 -0.23 9.09 -29.90
C THR A 664 -0.89 10.33 -29.31
N ASN A 665 -1.46 11.17 -30.17
CA ASN A 665 -2.04 12.46 -29.78
C ASN A 665 -3.56 12.38 -29.88
N LEU A 666 -4.25 12.73 -28.79
CA LEU A 666 -5.69 12.91 -28.72
C LEU A 666 -5.99 14.40 -28.57
N SER A 667 -6.53 14.98 -29.65
CA SER A 667 -7.08 16.33 -29.69
C SER A 667 -8.50 16.23 -30.20
N ASN A 668 -9.44 16.76 -29.43
CA ASN A 668 -10.79 17.09 -29.90
C ASN A 668 -11.19 18.42 -29.27
N ASN A 669 -11.99 19.22 -29.96
CA ASN A 669 -12.39 20.55 -29.52
C ASN A 669 -13.82 20.56 -28.91
N ILE A 670 -14.21 19.46 -28.26
CA ILE A 670 -15.55 19.25 -27.71
C ILE A 670 -15.55 18.75 -26.25
N ASP A 671 -14.73 17.77 -25.88
CA ASP A 671 -14.78 17.14 -24.55
C ASP A 671 -13.83 17.80 -23.54
N ASN A 672 -14.23 17.85 -22.26
CA ASN A 672 -13.39 18.20 -21.11
C ASN A 672 -12.92 16.96 -20.31
N LEU A 673 -13.05 15.79 -20.93
CA LEU A 673 -12.61 14.50 -20.42
C LEU A 673 -12.07 13.71 -21.62
N LEU A 674 -10.75 13.58 -21.70
CA LEU A 674 -10.03 12.86 -22.75
C LEU A 674 -9.38 11.60 -22.17
N GLY A 675 -9.21 10.57 -23.00
CA GLY A 675 -8.55 9.34 -22.56
C GLY A 675 -7.99 8.49 -23.69
N LEU A 676 -6.90 7.78 -23.41
CA LEU A 676 -6.18 6.92 -24.35
C LEU A 676 -5.92 5.54 -23.73
N THR A 677 -6.29 4.49 -24.46
CA THR A 677 -6.12 3.09 -24.06
C THR A 677 -5.08 2.40 -24.94
N PHE A 678 -4.02 1.87 -24.34
CA PHE A 678 -2.91 1.18 -24.98
C PHE A 678 -2.95 -0.30 -24.63
N ALA A 679 -3.53 -1.11 -25.54
CA ALA A 679 -3.64 -2.55 -25.33
C ALA A 679 -2.27 -3.25 -25.34
N SER A 680 -2.00 -4.06 -24.31
CA SER A 680 -0.72 -4.77 -24.09
C SER A 680 0.52 -3.86 -24.24
N PRO A 681 0.69 -2.85 -23.36
CA PRO A 681 1.68 -1.80 -23.52
C PRO A 681 3.12 -2.32 -23.44
N ALA A 682 4.02 -1.67 -24.18
CA ALA A 682 5.45 -1.98 -24.14
C ALA A 682 6.07 -1.63 -22.78
N GLN A 683 6.90 -2.53 -22.25
CA GLN A 683 7.72 -2.25 -21.07
C GLN A 683 8.74 -1.14 -21.36
N GLY A 684 8.86 -0.19 -20.44
CA GLY A 684 9.86 0.88 -20.49
C GLY A 684 9.33 2.21 -19.96
N THR A 685 10.09 3.28 -20.19
CA THR A 685 9.68 4.65 -19.90
C THR A 685 8.72 5.15 -20.98
N TRP A 686 7.55 5.63 -20.54
CA TRP A 686 6.57 6.34 -21.34
C TRP A 686 6.57 7.82 -20.95
N GLU A 687 6.08 8.69 -21.82
CA GLU A 687 5.88 10.12 -21.53
C GLU A 687 4.42 10.50 -21.80
N VAL A 688 3.84 11.37 -20.97
CA VAL A 688 2.47 11.90 -21.09
C VAL A 688 2.49 13.41 -20.95
N HIS A 689 1.85 14.10 -21.89
CA HIS A 689 1.87 15.55 -22.04
C HIS A 689 0.46 16.11 -22.19
N VAL A 690 0.26 17.31 -21.63
CA VAL A 690 -1.00 18.06 -21.62
C VAL A 690 -0.76 19.45 -22.21
N ASN A 691 -1.48 19.78 -23.28
CA ASN A 691 -1.22 20.97 -24.08
C ASN A 691 -2.39 21.95 -23.99
N GLY A 692 -2.14 23.20 -23.63
CA GLY A 692 -3.15 24.26 -23.58
C GLY A 692 -3.49 24.82 -24.96
N THR A 693 -4.05 24.02 -25.86
CA THR A 693 -4.21 24.39 -27.28
C THR A 693 -5.07 25.64 -27.51
N ASN A 694 -6.11 25.87 -26.72
CA ASN A 694 -6.84 27.15 -26.73
C ASN A 694 -7.54 27.36 -25.37
N VAL A 695 -6.94 28.17 -24.49
CA VAL A 695 -7.40 28.40 -23.10
C VAL A 695 -7.82 29.87 -22.93
N PRO A 696 -8.93 30.32 -23.55
CA PRO A 696 -9.39 31.71 -23.52
C PRO A 696 -9.70 32.23 -22.11
N THR A 697 -10.06 31.35 -21.17
CA THR A 697 -10.37 31.69 -19.77
C THR A 697 -9.40 30.96 -18.84
N GLY A 698 -8.10 31.26 -19.01
CA GLY A 698 -6.99 30.56 -18.36
C GLY A 698 -6.38 31.25 -17.14
N PRO A 699 -5.38 30.61 -16.49
CA PRO A 699 -4.92 29.24 -16.75
C PRO A 699 -6.01 28.21 -16.39
N GLN A 700 -6.02 27.07 -17.09
CA GLN A 700 -6.94 25.98 -16.79
C GLN A 700 -6.22 24.92 -15.96
N HIS A 701 -6.70 24.68 -14.75
CA HIS A 701 -6.27 23.56 -13.91
C HIS A 701 -6.89 22.25 -14.42
N PHE A 702 -6.14 21.16 -14.33
CA PHE A 702 -6.58 19.83 -14.76
C PHE A 702 -6.12 18.75 -13.76
N ALA A 703 -6.64 17.54 -13.96
CA ALA A 703 -6.14 16.33 -13.32
C ALA A 703 -5.87 15.26 -14.38
N LEU A 704 -4.83 14.45 -14.13
CA LEU A 704 -4.45 13.31 -14.96
C LEU A 704 -4.53 12.04 -14.08
N ALA A 705 -4.97 10.92 -14.64
CA ALA A 705 -4.94 9.62 -13.99
C ALA A 705 -4.41 8.52 -14.93
N LEU A 706 -3.66 7.57 -14.36
CA LEU A 706 -3.11 6.39 -15.01
C LEU A 706 -3.64 5.15 -14.28
N ASN A 707 -4.03 4.09 -14.97
CA ASN A 707 -4.51 2.83 -14.34
C ASN A 707 -3.39 1.91 -13.81
N LEU A 708 -2.29 2.52 -13.39
CA LEU A 708 -1.04 1.88 -13.03
C LEU A 708 -0.45 2.60 -11.80
N ASP A 709 0.03 1.82 -10.83
CA ASP A 709 0.93 2.27 -9.76
C ASP A 709 2.34 2.45 -10.34
N THR A 710 2.84 3.68 -10.33
CA THR A 710 4.12 4.10 -10.92
C THR A 710 4.51 5.50 -10.41
N THR A 711 5.76 5.91 -10.57
CA THR A 711 6.20 7.28 -10.22
C THR A 711 6.12 8.19 -11.45
N LEU A 712 5.56 9.39 -11.29
CA LEU A 712 5.55 10.45 -12.31
C LEU A 712 6.68 11.45 -12.05
N VAL A 713 7.59 11.59 -13.02
CA VAL A 713 8.69 12.58 -13.01
C VAL A 713 8.35 13.70 -14.00
N ASN A 714 8.37 14.97 -13.57
CA ASN A 714 8.03 16.12 -14.40
C ASN A 714 9.13 16.36 -15.46
N LEU A 715 8.75 16.46 -16.73
CA LEU A 715 9.66 16.66 -17.87
C LEU A 715 9.73 18.13 -18.34
N THR A 716 8.87 18.99 -17.79
CA THR A 716 8.64 20.36 -18.29
C THR A 716 9.11 21.45 -17.34
N GLN A 717 9.65 21.07 -16.18
CA GLN A 717 10.18 21.97 -15.16
C GLN A 717 11.47 21.45 -14.51
N ASP A 718 11.99 20.32 -15.00
CA ASP A 718 13.17 19.58 -14.54
C ASP A 718 13.76 18.99 -15.83
N ALA A 719 14.95 19.46 -16.23
CA ALA A 719 15.51 19.23 -17.57
C ALA A 719 16.60 18.14 -17.65
N ASP A 720 17.00 17.55 -16.52
CA ASP A 720 17.88 16.37 -16.46
C ASP A 720 17.34 15.18 -15.64
N PHE A 721 16.19 15.40 -14.98
CA PHE A 721 15.31 14.42 -14.35
C PHE A 721 15.76 13.90 -12.97
N ASP A 722 16.35 14.79 -12.15
CA ASP A 722 16.74 14.49 -10.76
C ASP A 722 15.67 14.77 -9.70
N GLY A 723 14.60 15.50 -10.05
CA GLY A 723 13.50 15.87 -9.16
C GLY A 723 13.58 17.27 -8.55
N ILE A 724 14.66 18.02 -8.78
CA ILE A 724 14.76 19.46 -8.53
C ILE A 724 14.26 20.21 -9.79
N GLN A 725 13.65 21.38 -9.61
CA GLN A 725 13.16 22.17 -10.75
C GLN A 725 14.25 23.11 -11.31
N ASP A 726 14.26 23.36 -12.63
CA ASP A 726 15.14 24.29 -13.38
C ASP A 726 15.36 25.69 -12.77
N ASN A 727 14.47 26.11 -11.86
CA ASN A 727 14.44 27.41 -11.19
C ASN A 727 14.93 27.38 -9.72
N LEU A 728 15.23 26.18 -9.20
CA LEU A 728 15.75 25.86 -7.87
C LEU A 728 17.05 25.03 -7.94
N ASP A 729 17.33 24.44 -9.10
CA ASP A 729 18.52 23.67 -9.44
C ASP A 729 19.67 24.59 -9.93
N ASP A 730 20.88 24.32 -9.44
CA ASP A 730 22.13 25.01 -9.78
C ASP A 730 22.87 24.39 -10.98
N CYS A 731 22.45 23.20 -11.47
CA CYS A 731 23.09 22.43 -12.54
C CYS A 731 22.24 22.24 -13.82
N VAL A 732 20.93 21.95 -13.74
CA VAL A 732 19.88 22.03 -14.80
C VAL A 732 20.04 21.13 -16.04
N ASN A 733 21.21 20.53 -16.25
CA ASN A 733 21.55 19.72 -17.42
C ASN A 733 22.48 18.54 -17.05
N ALA A 734 22.62 18.24 -15.76
CA ALA A 734 23.52 17.25 -15.19
C ALA A 734 23.02 16.76 -13.81
N PHE A 735 22.05 15.83 -13.83
CA PHE A 735 21.43 15.11 -12.70
C PHE A 735 22.29 15.04 -11.44
N GLY A 736 21.71 15.45 -10.30
CA GLY A 736 22.39 15.48 -9.02
C GLY A 736 21.58 15.01 -7.82
N THR A 737 22.24 15.08 -6.65
CA THR A 737 21.62 14.84 -5.34
C THR A 737 22.16 15.76 -4.25
N SER A 738 23.06 16.70 -4.57
CA SER A 738 23.57 17.66 -3.58
C SER A 738 22.44 18.53 -3.01
N THR A 739 22.56 18.84 -1.72
CA THR A 739 21.59 19.62 -0.93
C THR A 739 22.23 20.66 0.00
N GLN A 740 23.56 20.67 0.15
CA GLN A 740 24.28 21.55 1.09
C GLN A 740 24.98 22.73 0.42
N ASP A 741 25.51 22.59 -0.81
CA ASP A 741 26.27 23.62 -1.52
C ASP A 741 25.58 24.13 -2.80
N ARG A 742 25.29 23.23 -3.75
CA ARG A 742 24.65 23.51 -5.05
C ARG A 742 23.52 22.50 -5.26
N THR A 743 22.28 22.96 -5.18
CA THR A 743 21.13 22.04 -5.18
C THR A 743 20.92 21.46 -6.57
N GLY A 744 20.71 20.14 -6.69
CA GLY A 744 20.57 19.47 -7.99
C GLY A 744 21.89 19.23 -8.74
N CYS A 745 23.04 19.55 -8.14
CA CYS A 745 24.33 19.24 -8.76
C CYS A 745 24.83 17.81 -8.45
N PRO A 746 25.62 17.20 -9.36
CA PRO A 746 26.15 15.86 -9.20
C PRO A 746 26.90 15.68 -7.89
N ASP A 747 26.53 14.62 -7.18
CA ASP A 747 27.04 14.17 -5.89
C ASP A 747 27.20 12.64 -6.07
N SER A 748 28.38 12.09 -5.76
CA SER A 748 28.77 10.74 -6.19
C SER A 748 28.79 9.68 -5.10
N ASP A 749 28.67 10.07 -3.83
CA ASP A 749 28.54 9.15 -2.70
C ASP A 749 27.35 9.46 -1.79
N ALA A 750 26.62 10.55 -2.04
CA ALA A 750 25.37 10.98 -1.42
C ALA A 750 25.51 11.54 0.01
N ASP A 751 26.59 12.27 0.30
CA ASP A 751 26.78 13.02 1.53
C ASP A 751 26.01 14.37 1.54
N GLY A 752 25.69 14.89 0.36
CA GLY A 752 24.94 16.12 0.14
C GLY A 752 25.75 17.32 -0.34
N TYR A 753 27.06 17.21 -0.57
CA TYR A 753 27.91 18.21 -1.24
C TYR A 753 28.15 17.85 -2.72
N SER A 754 28.38 18.85 -3.57
CA SER A 754 28.51 18.63 -5.01
C SER A 754 29.95 18.43 -5.48
N ASN A 755 30.12 17.49 -6.41
CA ASN A 755 31.37 17.16 -7.07
C ASN A 755 32.07 18.40 -7.67
N PRO A 756 33.42 18.43 -7.69
CA PRO A 756 34.19 19.47 -8.35
C PRO A 756 34.12 19.36 -9.88
N ASP A 757 33.89 20.50 -10.53
CA ASP A 757 33.84 20.65 -12.00
C ASP A 757 34.81 21.74 -12.52
N SER A 758 34.67 22.15 -13.79
CA SER A 758 35.54 23.15 -14.43
C SER A 758 35.35 24.61 -13.95
N SER A 759 34.36 24.83 -13.10
CA SER A 759 33.81 26.12 -12.66
C SER A 759 33.57 26.17 -11.15
N TRP A 760 33.32 25.03 -10.52
CA TRP A 760 33.22 24.84 -9.07
C TRP A 760 34.35 23.90 -8.61
N THR A 761 35.40 24.42 -7.98
CA THR A 761 36.53 23.60 -7.50
C THR A 761 36.52 23.47 -5.98
N VAL A 762 37.33 22.57 -5.44
CA VAL A 762 37.51 22.41 -3.97
C VAL A 762 37.89 23.74 -3.29
N ASN A 763 38.60 24.63 -3.99
CA ASN A 763 38.95 25.96 -3.49
C ASN A 763 37.76 26.93 -3.38
N ASP A 764 36.67 26.65 -4.11
CA ASP A 764 35.46 27.47 -4.17
C ASP A 764 34.39 26.98 -3.20
N GLY A 765 34.48 25.70 -2.76
CA GLY A 765 33.53 25.04 -1.86
C GLY A 765 32.99 23.70 -2.35
N ALA A 766 33.52 23.16 -3.46
CA ALA A 766 33.17 21.83 -3.95
C ALA A 766 33.74 20.73 -3.04
N ASP A 767 33.10 19.57 -3.09
CA ASP A 767 33.55 18.37 -2.39
C ASP A 767 35.01 17.98 -2.72
N ALA A 768 35.80 17.78 -1.67
CA ALA A 768 37.20 17.35 -1.73
C ALA A 768 37.39 15.84 -1.97
N PHE A 769 36.43 14.99 -1.56
CA PHE A 769 36.54 13.53 -1.60
C PHE A 769 35.31 12.81 -2.20
N PRO A 770 35.01 12.93 -3.52
CA PRO A 770 33.78 12.40 -4.16
C PRO A 770 33.69 10.86 -4.33
N ALA A 771 34.12 10.13 -3.31
CA ALA A 771 34.01 8.70 -3.12
C ALA A 771 34.03 8.28 -1.62
N ASP A 772 33.94 9.23 -0.68
CA ASP A 772 33.87 9.02 0.77
C ASP A 772 32.76 9.90 1.37
N ILE A 773 31.58 9.30 1.53
CA ILE A 773 30.34 9.85 2.14
C ILE A 773 30.48 10.41 3.58
N THR A 774 31.70 10.50 4.09
CA THR A 774 32.01 11.01 5.42
C THR A 774 33.01 12.18 5.41
N GLN A 775 33.52 12.58 4.24
CA GLN A 775 34.52 13.65 4.09
C GLN A 775 34.21 14.51 2.87
N TRP A 776 34.07 15.83 3.06
CA TRP A 776 33.72 16.77 1.97
C TRP A 776 34.65 17.98 1.87
N ALA A 777 35.60 18.15 2.80
CA ALA A 777 36.47 19.31 2.88
C ALA A 777 37.90 18.93 3.27
N ASP A 778 38.87 19.59 2.62
CA ASP A 778 40.31 19.50 2.85
C ASP A 778 40.81 20.93 3.07
N GLY A 779 41.14 21.28 4.32
CA GLY A 779 41.39 22.65 4.75
C GLY A 779 42.75 23.24 4.33
N ASP A 780 43.75 22.40 4.04
CA ASP A 780 45.12 22.83 3.73
C ASP A 780 45.81 22.13 2.54
N PHE A 781 45.10 21.20 1.90
CA PHE A 781 45.41 20.52 0.64
C PHE A 781 46.47 19.42 0.72
N ASP A 782 46.46 18.63 1.79
CA ASP A 782 47.33 17.46 1.97
C ASP A 782 46.67 16.11 1.58
N GLY A 783 45.33 16.06 1.52
CA GLY A 783 44.57 14.87 1.17
C GLY A 783 43.96 14.09 2.34
N TYR A 784 43.92 14.64 3.55
CA TYR A 784 43.08 14.16 4.65
C TYR A 784 41.87 15.09 4.89
N GLY A 785 40.80 14.56 5.47
CA GLY A 785 39.50 15.24 5.51
C GLY A 785 39.16 15.92 6.84
N ASP A 786 38.70 17.17 6.76
CA ASP A 786 38.38 18.07 7.88
C ASP A 786 37.29 17.55 8.84
N ASN A 787 36.45 16.58 8.46
CA ASN A 787 35.38 16.09 9.33
C ASN A 787 35.96 15.15 10.40
N PRO A 788 35.95 15.51 11.71
CA PRO A 788 36.53 14.70 12.78
C PRO A 788 35.75 13.41 13.09
N SER A 789 34.67 13.13 12.34
CA SER A 789 33.89 11.88 12.41
C SER A 789 33.96 11.05 11.13
N GLY A 790 34.72 11.49 10.11
CA GLY A 790 34.87 10.77 8.85
C GLY A 790 35.99 9.73 8.84
N THR A 791 36.18 9.07 7.71
CA THR A 791 37.31 8.15 7.48
C THR A 791 38.62 8.95 7.35
N THR A 792 39.71 8.40 7.90
CA THR A 792 41.05 9.07 7.98
C THR A 792 40.97 10.58 8.23
N PRO A 793 40.35 11.00 9.35
CA PRO A 793 40.07 12.40 9.59
C PRO A 793 41.36 13.14 9.97
N ASP A 794 41.55 14.32 9.39
CA ASP A 794 42.73 15.12 9.65
C ASP A 794 42.72 15.65 11.10
N ALA A 795 43.83 15.43 11.79
CA ALA A 795 44.07 15.89 13.15
C ALA A 795 44.75 17.27 13.23
N CYS A 796 45.15 17.86 12.10
CA CYS A 796 45.97 19.06 11.98
C CYS A 796 45.35 20.23 11.15
N THR A 797 44.45 19.98 10.18
CA THR A 797 43.45 20.84 9.45
C THR A 797 43.83 22.25 8.99
N THR A 798 45.08 22.64 9.16
CA THR A 798 45.65 23.97 8.91
C THR A 798 47.16 23.93 8.66
N VAL A 799 47.78 22.75 8.70
CA VAL A 799 49.23 22.48 8.66
C VAL A 799 49.51 21.14 7.97
N ALA A 800 49.23 21.07 6.67
CA ALA A 800 49.51 19.97 5.73
C ALA A 800 50.66 19.04 6.14
N GLY A 801 50.32 17.76 6.33
CA GLY A 801 51.20 16.72 6.83
C GLY A 801 51.25 15.46 5.96
N ASN A 802 51.63 14.34 6.57
CA ASN A 802 51.78 13.05 5.88
C ASN A 802 51.83 11.81 6.79
N SER A 803 51.66 11.92 8.11
CA SER A 803 51.63 10.75 9.02
C SER A 803 50.39 9.87 8.81
N THR A 804 50.54 8.56 9.01
CA THR A 804 49.53 7.53 8.71
C THR A 804 49.29 6.50 9.83
N LEU A 805 50.03 6.52 10.94
CA LEU A 805 49.88 5.54 12.03
C LEU A 805 49.21 6.07 13.30
N ASP A 806 49.39 7.35 13.66
CA ASP A 806 48.83 7.94 14.89
C ASP A 806 47.83 9.09 14.65
N ARG A 807 48.24 10.12 13.90
CA ARG A 807 47.46 11.32 13.58
C ARG A 807 47.53 11.60 12.08
N TYR A 808 46.48 11.22 11.36
CA TYR A 808 46.34 11.54 9.93
C TYR A 808 46.44 13.06 9.71
N GLY A 809 47.10 13.48 8.63
CA GLY A 809 47.32 14.88 8.24
C GLY A 809 48.32 15.68 9.07
N CYS A 810 48.98 15.09 10.06
CA CYS A 810 50.02 15.78 10.83
C CYS A 810 51.44 15.61 10.25
N ILE A 811 52.36 16.47 10.68
CA ILE A 811 53.75 16.46 10.20
C ILE A 811 54.48 15.21 10.72
N ASP A 812 55.09 14.48 9.80
CA ASP A 812 56.13 13.47 10.00
C ASP A 812 57.43 14.02 9.38
N SER A 813 58.47 14.17 10.20
CA SER A 813 59.71 14.86 9.81
C SER A 813 60.75 13.98 9.11
N ASP A 814 60.63 12.65 9.16
CA ASP A 814 61.66 11.74 8.60
C ASP A 814 61.16 10.58 7.72
N GLY A 815 59.85 10.31 7.72
CA GLY A 815 59.16 9.45 6.76
C GLY A 815 58.79 8.06 7.31
N ASP A 816 58.53 7.93 8.61
CA ASP A 816 58.23 6.64 9.27
C ASP A 816 56.75 6.41 9.65
N GLU A 817 55.88 7.32 9.21
CA GLU A 817 54.43 7.29 9.36
C GLU A 817 53.87 7.74 10.74
N TYR A 818 54.70 8.04 11.74
CA TYR A 818 54.27 8.67 13.01
C TYR A 818 54.41 10.20 13.00
N SER A 819 53.53 10.91 13.72
CA SER A 819 53.58 12.37 13.82
C SER A 819 54.54 12.89 14.90
N ASP A 820 55.21 14.02 14.62
CA ASP A 820 56.20 14.67 15.47
C ASP A 820 55.70 15.00 16.90
N ASP A 821 56.54 14.75 17.94
CA ASP A 821 56.39 15.31 19.30
C ASP A 821 56.18 16.84 19.29
N GLU A 822 55.02 17.27 19.76
CA GLU A 822 54.67 18.68 19.92
C GLU A 822 53.95 18.98 21.25
N LEU A 823 53.74 20.27 21.54
CA LEU A 823 53.16 20.72 22.82
C LEU A 823 51.72 20.23 23.07
N SER A 824 51.02 19.76 22.03
CA SER A 824 49.67 19.18 22.07
C SER A 824 49.70 17.64 22.19
N TRP A 825 50.73 17.03 21.62
CA TRP A 825 50.82 15.61 21.30
C TRP A 825 52.24 15.14 21.57
N THR A 826 52.45 14.64 22.79
CA THR A 826 53.78 14.22 23.24
C THR A 826 54.03 12.74 22.98
N VAL A 827 55.30 12.32 23.04
CA VAL A 827 55.71 10.90 23.03
C VAL A 827 54.88 10.05 23.99
N SER A 828 54.54 10.58 25.17
CA SER A 828 53.72 9.89 26.18
C SER A 828 52.24 9.71 25.83
N GLN A 829 51.80 10.24 24.70
CA GLN A 829 50.45 10.14 24.16
C GLN A 829 50.39 9.29 22.87
N GLY A 830 51.52 9.02 22.23
CA GLY A 830 51.61 8.26 20.97
C GLY A 830 52.42 8.92 19.85
N ALA A 831 52.96 10.14 20.07
CA ALA A 831 53.86 10.78 19.11
C ALA A 831 55.16 10.00 18.90
N ASP A 832 55.80 10.22 17.75
CA ASP A 832 57.14 9.74 17.48
C ASP A 832 58.13 10.18 18.58
N ALA A 833 58.94 9.22 19.05
CA ALA A 833 59.96 9.40 20.08
C ALA A 833 61.37 9.73 19.52
N CYS A 834 61.55 9.69 18.19
CA CYS A 834 62.84 9.73 17.50
C CYS A 834 62.99 10.87 16.46
N ASN A 835 61.91 11.45 15.90
CA ASN A 835 61.72 12.71 15.13
C ASN A 835 62.62 13.00 13.90
N THR A 836 63.71 12.25 13.76
CA THR A 836 64.84 12.52 12.86
C THR A 836 65.62 11.25 12.49
N VAL A 837 65.14 10.08 12.94
CA VAL A 837 65.75 8.76 12.82
C VAL A 837 64.65 7.67 12.70
N SER A 838 63.86 7.76 11.63
CA SER A 838 62.88 6.78 11.13
C SER A 838 63.07 5.35 11.66
N GLY A 839 62.02 4.84 12.27
CA GLY A 839 61.99 3.55 12.95
C GLY A 839 60.77 2.70 12.61
N THR A 840 60.55 1.66 13.43
CA THR A 840 59.38 0.78 13.36
C THR A 840 58.89 0.28 14.73
N SER A 841 59.57 0.63 15.83
CA SER A 841 59.13 0.27 17.18
C SER A 841 57.79 0.94 17.53
N SER A 842 56.99 0.27 18.36
CA SER A 842 55.65 0.72 18.77
C SER A 842 55.14 0.13 20.11
N ALA A 843 55.91 -0.75 20.76
CA ALA A 843 55.55 -1.32 22.07
C ALA A 843 56.05 -0.48 23.26
N ASP A 844 57.22 0.16 23.13
CA ASP A 844 57.87 0.96 24.19
C ASP A 844 58.05 2.44 23.81
N ARG A 845 58.45 2.70 22.56
CA ARG A 845 58.61 4.01 21.94
C ARG A 845 58.14 3.94 20.49
N ASN A 846 57.27 4.85 20.06
CA ASN A 846 56.87 4.94 18.66
C ASN A 846 58.01 5.55 17.82
N GLY A 847 58.15 5.11 16.57
CA GLY A 847 59.05 5.70 15.56
C GLY A 847 60.56 5.54 15.79
N CYS A 848 60.97 4.70 16.74
CA CYS A 848 62.39 4.44 16.98
C CYS A 848 62.91 3.17 16.27
N PRO A 849 64.23 3.07 16.01
CA PRO A 849 64.82 1.89 15.39
C PRO A 849 64.53 0.61 16.18
N ASP A 850 64.16 -0.42 15.43
CA ASP A 850 63.92 -1.81 15.83
C ASP A 850 64.71 -2.66 14.81
N THR A 851 65.62 -3.51 15.28
CA THR A 851 66.62 -4.17 14.41
C THR A 851 66.14 -5.50 13.83
N ASP A 852 65.19 -6.20 14.47
CA ASP A 852 64.71 -7.50 14.00
C ASP A 852 63.19 -7.62 13.75
N GLY A 853 62.39 -6.66 14.23
CA GLY A 853 60.98 -6.45 13.89
C GLY A 853 59.97 -6.85 14.96
N ASP A 854 60.37 -6.88 16.23
CA ASP A 854 59.55 -7.35 17.37
C ASP A 854 58.64 -6.26 17.96
N THR A 855 58.79 -5.01 17.51
CA THR A 855 58.13 -3.76 17.96
C THR A 855 58.71 -3.06 19.20
N TYR A 856 59.77 -3.56 19.84
CA TYR A 856 60.52 -2.86 20.88
C TYR A 856 61.73 -2.12 20.30
N SER A 857 62.11 -1.00 20.93
CA SER A 857 63.18 -0.14 20.40
C SER A 857 64.59 -0.54 20.85
N ASP A 858 65.54 -0.43 19.92
CA ASP A 858 66.98 -0.60 20.12
C ASP A 858 67.51 0.25 21.29
N ALA A 859 68.46 -0.29 22.05
CA ALA A 859 69.12 0.42 23.14
C ALA A 859 70.07 1.53 22.62
N ASP A 860 69.79 2.79 22.97
CA ASP A 860 70.52 3.98 22.54
C ASP A 860 71.23 4.73 23.70
N LEU A 861 71.50 6.03 23.53
CA LEU A 861 72.21 6.88 24.52
C LEU A 861 71.32 7.45 25.63
N GLY A 862 70.00 7.39 25.47
CA GLY A 862 68.97 7.80 26.44
C GLY A 862 68.08 6.65 26.91
N TRP A 863 67.85 5.66 26.06
CA TRP A 863 67.05 4.45 26.35
C TRP A 863 67.96 3.22 26.43
N THR A 864 67.91 2.47 27.53
CA THR A 864 68.81 1.32 27.78
C THR A 864 68.00 0.10 28.16
N ILE A 865 68.57 -1.11 28.03
CA ILE A 865 67.91 -2.37 28.44
C ILE A 865 67.31 -2.26 29.85
N ALA A 866 68.10 -1.83 30.83
CA ALA A 866 67.66 -1.61 32.21
C ALA A 866 66.69 -0.41 32.44
N ALA A 867 66.18 0.20 31.37
CA ALA A 867 65.14 1.21 31.35
C ALA A 867 63.88 0.79 30.56
N GLY A 868 63.96 -0.28 29.75
CA GLY A 868 62.87 -0.78 28.91
C GLY A 868 63.20 -0.94 27.42
N ALA A 869 64.46 -0.77 27.01
CA ALA A 869 64.90 -1.13 25.65
C ALA A 869 65.04 -2.64 25.50
N ASP A 870 64.98 -3.13 24.27
CA ASP A 870 65.12 -4.56 23.95
C ASP A 870 66.46 -5.16 24.46
N ALA A 871 66.36 -6.33 25.11
CA ALA A 871 67.47 -7.14 25.62
C ALA A 871 68.12 -8.08 24.59
N TYR A 872 67.44 -8.46 23.51
CA TYR A 872 67.89 -9.42 22.50
C TYR A 872 67.73 -8.94 21.04
N PRO A 873 68.44 -7.89 20.55
CA PRO A 873 68.19 -7.24 19.24
C PRO A 873 68.59 -8.02 17.97
N ASN A 874 68.49 -9.36 18.02
CA ASN A 874 68.71 -10.29 16.91
C ASN A 874 67.75 -11.52 17.00
N ASP A 875 66.78 -11.55 17.93
CA ASP A 875 65.75 -12.58 18.07
C ASP A 875 64.37 -11.94 18.32
N ILE A 876 63.62 -11.78 17.22
CA ILE A 876 62.25 -11.23 17.08
C ILE A 876 61.16 -11.89 17.97
N THR A 877 61.54 -12.76 18.90
CA THR A 877 60.66 -13.45 19.83
C THR A 877 60.98 -13.23 21.30
N GLN A 878 62.11 -12.57 21.61
CA GLN A 878 62.56 -12.28 22.97
C GLN A 878 62.96 -10.82 23.09
N TRP A 879 62.51 -10.12 24.13
CA TRP A 879 62.88 -8.72 24.37
C TRP A 879 63.24 -8.37 25.82
N ILE A 880 63.06 -9.33 26.74
CA ILE A 880 63.24 -9.10 28.17
C ILE A 880 63.78 -10.37 28.86
N ASP A 881 64.69 -10.14 29.80
CA ASP A 881 65.33 -11.11 30.70
C ASP A 881 65.23 -10.52 32.11
N THR A 882 64.30 -11.05 32.92
CA THR A 882 63.96 -10.46 34.22
C THR A 882 64.95 -10.80 35.33
N ASP A 883 65.68 -11.92 35.25
CA ASP A 883 66.55 -12.39 36.34
C ASP A 883 68.03 -12.61 35.98
N GLY A 884 68.37 -12.69 34.69
CA GLY A 884 69.74 -12.67 34.18
C GLY A 884 70.40 -14.04 33.98
N ASP A 885 69.64 -15.13 33.88
CA ASP A 885 70.21 -16.47 33.63
C ASP A 885 70.56 -16.73 32.16
N GLY A 886 69.85 -16.07 31.24
CA GLY A 886 70.10 -16.08 29.79
C GLY A 886 68.96 -16.62 28.93
N TYR A 887 67.97 -17.29 29.52
CA TYR A 887 66.69 -17.60 28.86
C TYR A 887 65.76 -16.37 28.93
N GLY A 888 65.04 -16.05 27.85
CA GLY A 888 64.21 -14.84 27.79
C GLY A 888 62.78 -15.07 28.31
N ASP A 889 62.16 -14.08 28.94
CA ASP A 889 60.90 -14.27 29.69
C ASP A 889 59.70 -14.66 28.79
N ASN A 890 59.78 -14.48 27.46
CA ASN A 890 58.66 -14.77 26.58
C ASN A 890 58.49 -16.28 26.38
N PRO A 891 57.28 -16.83 26.57
CA PRO A 891 57.03 -18.25 26.41
C PRO A 891 56.97 -18.69 24.93
N PRO A 892 57.07 -20.00 24.64
CA PRO A 892 56.86 -20.57 23.30
C PRO A 892 55.60 -20.01 22.61
N PRO A 893 55.67 -19.60 21.33
CA PRO A 893 56.63 -20.05 20.31
C PRO A 893 57.98 -19.31 20.26
N ALA A 894 58.28 -18.45 21.22
CA ALA A 894 59.60 -17.81 21.32
C ALA A 894 60.76 -18.81 21.44
N THR A 895 61.93 -18.41 20.94
CA THR A 895 63.17 -19.19 21.04
C THR A 895 63.56 -19.34 22.50
N ASP A 896 63.82 -20.57 22.93
CA ASP A 896 64.36 -20.95 24.25
C ASP A 896 63.83 -20.07 25.41
N GLY A 897 62.50 -19.94 25.50
CA GLY A 897 61.84 -19.11 26.51
C GLY A 897 61.84 -19.70 27.91
N ASP A 898 62.12 -18.87 28.92
CA ASP A 898 62.19 -19.29 30.31
C ASP A 898 60.80 -19.66 30.84
N SER A 899 60.69 -20.91 31.30
CA SER A 899 59.49 -21.46 31.93
C SER A 899 59.40 -21.11 33.43
N CYS A 900 60.43 -20.45 33.98
CA CYS A 900 60.65 -20.11 35.37
C CYS A 900 61.16 -18.67 35.58
N SER A 901 60.84 -17.71 34.70
CA SER A 901 61.31 -16.29 34.49
C SER A 901 61.48 -15.30 35.67
N THR A 902 61.61 -15.80 36.90
CA THR A 902 62.06 -15.06 38.09
C THR A 902 62.93 -15.93 39.03
N ILE A 903 63.28 -17.17 38.62
CA ILE A 903 63.98 -18.19 39.41
C ILE A 903 64.96 -19.02 38.52
N SER A 904 66.04 -18.38 38.07
CA SER A 904 67.20 -18.92 37.36
C SER A 904 67.50 -20.40 37.61
N GLY A 905 67.64 -21.16 36.53
CA GLY A 905 67.76 -22.62 36.53
C GLY A 905 68.65 -23.18 35.42
N THR A 906 68.47 -24.48 35.13
CA THR A 906 69.35 -25.24 34.21
C THR A 906 68.69 -26.42 33.50
N SER A 907 67.38 -26.69 33.67
CA SER A 907 66.68 -27.77 32.97
C SER A 907 66.60 -27.51 31.45
N THR A 908 66.57 -28.58 30.64
CA THR A 908 66.73 -28.46 29.17
C THR A 908 65.92 -29.45 28.32
N LEU A 909 65.04 -30.27 28.91
CA LEU A 909 64.26 -31.29 28.19
C LEU A 909 62.74 -31.09 28.20
N ASP A 910 62.16 -30.71 29.34
CA ASP A 910 60.71 -30.48 29.52
C ASP A 910 60.36 -28.99 29.66
N ARG A 911 61.09 -28.29 30.51
CA ARG A 911 61.02 -26.84 30.75
C ARG A 911 62.42 -26.25 30.62
N PHE A 912 62.55 -25.08 30.01
CA PHE A 912 63.82 -24.35 29.94
C PHE A 912 63.89 -23.33 31.09
N GLY A 913 65.10 -23.07 31.61
CA GLY A 913 65.36 -22.11 32.70
C GLY A 913 64.87 -22.52 34.10
N CYS A 914 64.26 -23.71 34.26
CA CYS A 914 63.79 -24.19 35.57
C CYS A 914 64.85 -24.97 36.38
N PRO A 915 64.66 -25.16 37.69
CA PRO A 915 65.54 -26.01 38.51
C PRO A 915 65.50 -27.49 38.11
N ASP A 916 66.68 -28.13 38.17
CA ASP A 916 66.93 -29.57 37.97
C ASP A 916 67.89 -29.99 39.11
N SER A 917 67.46 -30.90 40.00
CA SER A 917 68.21 -31.26 41.21
C SER A 917 69.29 -32.33 41.02
N ASP A 918 69.18 -33.22 40.02
CA ASP A 918 70.09 -34.37 39.89
C ASP A 918 70.89 -34.43 38.56
N GLY A 919 70.46 -33.66 37.55
CA GLY A 919 71.21 -33.34 36.34
C GLY A 919 70.92 -34.25 35.15
N ASP A 920 69.76 -34.92 35.10
CA ASP A 920 69.33 -35.73 33.96
C ASP A 920 68.76 -34.87 32.80
N GLY A 921 68.28 -33.65 33.10
CA GLY A 921 67.80 -32.64 32.17
C GLY A 921 66.29 -32.32 32.26
N TYR A 922 65.51 -33.11 33.00
CA TYR A 922 64.11 -32.81 33.36
C TYR A 922 64.04 -31.89 34.59
N SER A 923 62.95 -31.13 34.71
CA SER A 923 62.77 -30.16 35.79
C SER A 923 62.15 -30.75 37.07
N ASP A 924 62.58 -30.23 38.22
CA ASP A 924 62.01 -30.53 39.53
C ASP A 924 60.50 -30.20 39.56
N ALA A 925 59.69 -31.09 40.12
CA ALA A 925 58.26 -30.86 40.29
C ALA A 925 57.96 -29.72 41.29
N ASP A 926 57.10 -28.77 40.90
CA ASP A 926 56.70 -27.61 41.70
C ASP A 926 55.17 -27.47 41.84
N LEU A 927 54.67 -26.27 42.17
CA LEU A 927 53.24 -25.99 42.38
C LEU A 927 52.45 -25.74 41.09
N SER A 928 53.14 -25.66 39.95
CA SER A 928 52.62 -25.33 38.61
C SER A 928 52.97 -26.38 37.55
N TRP A 929 54.05 -27.14 37.74
CA TRP A 929 54.44 -28.28 36.90
C TRP A 929 54.63 -29.50 37.80
N THR A 930 53.71 -30.45 37.75
CA THR A 930 53.74 -31.64 38.62
C THR A 930 54.22 -32.87 37.86
N ILE A 931 54.48 -33.97 38.59
CA ILE A 931 54.85 -35.27 38.01
C ILE A 931 53.83 -35.72 36.95
N GLY A 932 52.53 -35.46 37.17
CA GLY A 932 51.46 -35.79 36.22
C GLY A 932 51.40 -34.91 34.98
N ASP A 933 52.12 -33.77 34.96
CA ASP A 933 52.24 -32.88 33.81
C ASP A 933 53.50 -33.18 32.96
N GLY A 934 54.47 -33.89 33.54
CA GLY A 934 55.75 -34.25 32.90
C GLY A 934 57.01 -33.81 33.64
N ALA A 935 56.88 -33.29 34.87
CA ALA A 935 58.03 -33.09 35.78
C ALA A 935 58.61 -34.43 36.23
N ASP A 936 59.86 -34.45 36.69
CA ASP A 936 60.52 -35.69 37.12
C ASP A 936 59.78 -36.39 38.28
N ALA A 937 59.40 -37.66 38.06
CA ALA A 937 58.79 -38.54 39.04
C ALA A 937 59.72 -38.96 40.18
N PHE A 938 61.05 -38.97 39.98
CA PHE A 938 62.04 -39.40 40.97
C PHE A 938 63.27 -38.44 41.09
N PRO A 939 63.12 -37.18 41.59
CA PRO A 939 64.14 -36.09 41.60
C PRO A 939 65.46 -36.27 42.38
N ILE A 940 65.91 -37.52 42.56
CA ILE A 940 67.14 -37.95 43.21
C ILE A 940 67.70 -39.29 42.66
N GLU A 941 67.11 -39.88 41.61
CA GLU A 941 67.49 -41.17 41.03
C GLU A 941 67.52 -41.08 39.48
N PRO A 942 68.65 -40.67 38.87
CA PRO A 942 68.78 -40.37 37.43
C PRO A 942 68.68 -41.57 36.47
N SER A 943 68.02 -42.65 36.89
CA SER A 943 67.70 -43.83 36.08
C SER A 943 66.20 -44.08 35.92
N GLN A 944 65.35 -43.33 36.61
CA GLN A 944 63.88 -43.37 36.51
C GLN A 944 63.36 -41.93 36.54
N TRP A 945 62.47 -41.55 35.63
CA TRP A 945 61.87 -40.20 35.60
C TRP A 945 60.36 -40.20 35.26
N VAL A 946 59.77 -41.37 35.06
CA VAL A 946 58.33 -41.58 34.77
C VAL A 946 57.81 -42.79 35.54
N ASP A 947 56.60 -42.65 36.08
CA ASP A 947 55.75 -43.69 36.67
C ASP A 947 54.37 -43.56 36.01
N GLY A 948 54.06 -44.45 35.07
CA GLY A 948 53.02 -44.27 34.05
C GLY A 948 51.60 -44.56 34.51
N ASP A 949 51.42 -45.38 35.56
CA ASP A 949 50.12 -45.66 36.16
C ASP A 949 50.03 -45.36 37.67
N SER A 950 51.11 -44.85 38.27
CA SER A 950 51.21 -44.36 39.64
C SER A 950 51.11 -45.44 40.73
N ASP A 951 51.59 -46.65 40.46
CA ASP A 951 51.74 -47.72 41.46
C ASP A 951 53.00 -47.58 42.34
N GLY A 952 53.99 -46.80 41.91
CA GLY A 952 55.25 -46.54 42.60
C GLY A 952 56.48 -47.27 42.04
N TYR A 953 56.36 -47.97 40.91
CA TYR A 953 57.48 -48.57 40.16
C TYR A 953 57.71 -47.83 38.83
N GLY A 954 58.96 -47.50 38.51
CA GLY A 954 59.27 -46.63 37.37
C GLY A 954 59.33 -47.35 36.01
N ASP A 955 58.77 -46.72 34.98
CA ASP A 955 58.57 -47.23 33.61
C ASP A 955 59.85 -47.66 32.89
N ASN A 956 61.01 -47.10 33.27
CA ASN A 956 62.26 -47.44 32.60
C ASN A 956 62.65 -48.89 32.95
N SER A 957 62.31 -49.82 32.06
CA SER A 957 62.68 -51.25 32.10
C SER A 957 64.18 -51.57 32.30
N THR A 958 65.06 -50.56 32.28
CA THR A 958 66.51 -50.70 32.59
C THR A 958 66.96 -49.99 33.87
N GLY A 959 66.08 -49.24 34.54
CA GLY A 959 66.29 -48.58 35.83
C GLY A 959 66.15 -49.53 37.02
N VAL A 960 66.07 -48.96 38.23
CA VAL A 960 65.89 -49.70 39.47
C VAL A 960 64.41 -50.07 39.66
N ASN A 961 64.15 -51.32 40.07
CA ASN A 961 62.81 -51.88 40.30
C ASN A 961 61.78 -51.50 39.22
N PRO A 962 62.02 -51.85 37.94
CA PRO A 962 61.09 -51.52 36.87
C PRO A 962 59.79 -52.31 37.04
N ASP A 963 58.68 -51.68 36.66
CA ASP A 963 57.40 -52.37 36.62
C ASP A 963 57.34 -53.43 35.50
N ALA A 964 56.58 -54.50 35.74
CA ALA A 964 56.27 -55.55 34.77
C ALA A 964 54.95 -55.29 34.01
N CYS A 965 54.13 -54.32 34.42
CA CYS A 965 52.78 -54.04 33.91
C CYS A 965 52.47 -52.54 33.57
N PRO A 966 53.36 -51.70 32.96
CA PRO A 966 53.47 -50.22 33.19
C PRO A 966 52.37 -49.28 32.68
N LEU A 967 51.13 -49.77 32.57
CA LEU A 967 49.91 -49.08 32.15
C LEU A 967 48.66 -49.69 32.85
N VAL A 968 48.86 -50.52 33.88
CA VAL A 968 47.85 -51.40 34.52
C VAL A 968 48.16 -51.54 36.02
N PHE A 969 48.03 -50.42 36.75
CA PHE A 969 48.22 -50.28 38.21
C PHE A 969 47.94 -51.58 38.98
N GLY A 970 48.93 -52.04 39.74
CA GLY A 970 48.86 -53.28 40.46
C GLY A 970 49.51 -53.24 41.84
N ASN A 971 49.53 -54.40 42.47
CA ASN A 971 49.99 -54.61 43.84
C ASN A 971 50.59 -56.00 44.05
N SER A 972 50.68 -56.84 43.01
CA SER A 972 51.34 -58.13 43.08
C SER A 972 52.81 -57.94 43.48
N THR A 973 53.26 -58.72 44.46
CA THR A 973 54.60 -58.57 45.05
C THR A 973 55.42 -59.84 45.04
N GLU A 974 54.81 -61.00 44.81
CA GLU A 974 55.47 -62.30 44.75
C GLU A 974 55.65 -62.80 43.31
N ALA A 975 56.26 -63.98 43.16
CA ALA A 975 56.56 -64.67 41.88
C ALA A 975 57.44 -63.90 40.85
N GLY A 976 57.79 -62.63 41.10
CA GLY A 976 58.63 -61.81 40.21
C GLY A 976 57.88 -61.04 39.13
N ARG A 977 56.55 -60.90 39.26
CA ARG A 977 55.76 -59.87 38.57
C ARG A 977 55.35 -58.83 39.60
N LEU A 978 56.06 -57.71 39.62
CA LEU A 978 55.69 -56.53 40.40
C LEU A 978 54.67 -55.72 39.59
N GLY A 979 53.85 -54.92 40.29
CA GLY A 979 52.92 -53.93 39.72
C GLY A 979 51.77 -54.47 38.86
N CYS A 980 51.42 -55.75 38.99
CA CYS A 980 50.27 -56.34 38.29
C CYS A 980 49.08 -56.62 39.24
N SER A 981 47.91 -56.91 38.67
CA SER A 981 46.65 -57.16 39.42
C SER A 981 46.66 -58.45 40.25
N ASP A 982 46.26 -58.31 41.51
CA ASP A 982 45.99 -59.36 42.51
C ASP A 982 44.68 -58.99 43.25
N ILE A 983 43.57 -59.65 42.89
CA ILE A 983 42.21 -59.19 43.17
C ILE A 983 41.71 -59.50 44.58
N ASP A 984 42.20 -60.56 45.22
CA ASP A 984 41.92 -60.81 46.64
C ASP A 984 43.07 -60.41 47.57
N GLY A 985 44.28 -60.19 47.03
CA GLY A 985 45.42 -59.54 47.66
C GLY A 985 46.37 -60.51 48.37
N ASP A 986 46.54 -61.75 47.90
CA ASP A 986 47.30 -62.80 48.59
C ASP A 986 48.83 -62.68 48.38
N GLY A 987 49.23 -61.97 47.32
CA GLY A 987 50.59 -61.73 46.86
C GLY A 987 50.83 -62.18 45.42
N TYR A 988 50.05 -63.14 44.91
CA TYR A 988 50.13 -63.69 43.56
C TYR A 988 49.18 -62.97 42.59
N ALA A 989 49.62 -62.79 41.34
CA ALA A 989 48.79 -62.13 40.33
C ALA A 989 47.68 -63.07 39.81
N ASP A 990 46.50 -62.51 39.49
CA ASP A 990 45.25 -63.21 39.10
C ASP A 990 45.40 -64.28 38.00
N VAL A 991 46.46 -64.19 37.21
CA VAL A 991 46.75 -65.04 36.05
C VAL A 991 47.53 -66.32 36.39
N ASP A 992 48.07 -66.42 37.61
CA ASP A 992 48.87 -67.56 38.09
C ASP A 992 48.13 -68.42 39.14
N ASP A 993 46.98 -67.95 39.63
CA ASP A 993 46.17 -68.59 40.68
C ASP A 993 45.05 -69.48 40.10
N LEU A 994 44.75 -70.59 40.79
CA LEU A 994 43.64 -71.50 40.49
C LEU A 994 42.36 -71.19 41.29
N PHE A 995 42.42 -70.38 42.34
CA PHE A 995 41.25 -69.95 43.14
C PHE A 995 41.17 -68.42 43.34
N PRO A 996 41.09 -67.57 42.28
CA PRO A 996 41.31 -66.10 42.34
C PRO A 996 40.21 -65.26 43.02
N ASN A 997 39.50 -65.84 43.98
CA ASN A 997 38.48 -65.22 44.82
C ASN A 997 38.49 -65.81 46.26
N GLU A 998 39.42 -66.70 46.60
CA GLU A 998 39.49 -67.43 47.87
C GLU A 998 40.94 -67.62 48.35
N LYS A 999 41.64 -66.50 48.53
CA LYS A 999 42.79 -66.17 49.41
C LYS A 999 43.44 -67.24 50.30
N SER A 1000 42.67 -68.18 50.83
CA SER A 1000 43.17 -69.26 51.66
C SER A 1000 43.60 -70.51 50.86
N GLN A 1001 43.29 -70.56 49.57
CA GLN A 1001 43.62 -71.61 48.61
C GLN A 1001 44.17 -70.98 47.33
N TRP A 1002 45.12 -71.66 46.66
CA TRP A 1002 45.65 -71.24 45.35
C TRP A 1002 46.10 -72.42 44.48
N ASN A 1003 45.91 -73.67 44.95
CA ASN A 1003 46.26 -74.88 44.22
C ASN A 1003 45.38 -76.07 44.65
N ASP A 1004 45.09 -76.94 43.68
CA ASP A 1004 44.38 -78.21 43.82
C ASP A 1004 45.16 -79.23 42.97
N THR A 1005 45.59 -80.34 43.59
CA THR A 1005 46.53 -81.30 42.98
C THR A 1005 45.84 -82.44 42.21
N ASP A 1006 44.61 -82.85 42.58
CA ASP A 1006 43.96 -84.04 42.00
C ASP A 1006 42.60 -83.80 41.33
N ALA A 1007 42.07 -82.57 41.47
CA ALA A 1007 40.93 -82.00 40.78
C ALA A 1007 39.56 -82.61 41.12
N ASP A 1008 39.35 -82.98 42.39
CA ASP A 1008 38.01 -83.27 42.92
C ASP A 1008 37.19 -82.00 43.23
N GLY A 1009 37.86 -80.88 43.51
CA GLY A 1009 37.28 -79.56 43.78
C GLY A 1009 37.61 -78.96 45.15
N TYR A 1010 38.33 -79.67 46.03
CA TYR A 1010 38.80 -79.15 47.32
C TYR A 1010 40.29 -78.76 47.25
N GLY A 1011 40.69 -77.70 47.98
CA GLY A 1011 42.02 -77.11 47.83
C GLY A 1011 43.11 -77.72 48.73
N ASP A 1012 44.34 -77.79 48.22
CA ASP A 1012 45.48 -78.48 48.84
C ASP A 1012 45.94 -77.87 50.18
N ASN A 1013 45.63 -76.60 50.45
CA ASN A 1013 46.09 -75.94 51.68
C ASN A 1013 45.28 -76.48 52.87
N ILE A 1014 45.88 -77.42 53.61
CA ILE A 1014 45.31 -78.03 54.83
C ILE A 1014 44.98 -77.03 55.97
N THR A 1015 45.25 -75.74 55.79
CA THR A 1015 44.82 -74.65 56.70
C THR A 1015 43.88 -73.63 56.07
N GLY A 1016 43.55 -73.78 54.79
CA GLY A 1016 42.57 -72.99 54.06
C GLY A 1016 41.13 -73.42 54.35
N ASN A 1017 40.18 -72.81 53.64
CA ASN A 1017 38.78 -73.19 53.71
C ASN A 1017 38.53 -74.53 52.99
N GLU A 1018 37.57 -75.32 53.51
CA GLU A 1018 37.16 -76.66 53.05
C GLU A 1018 38.32 -77.47 52.41
N PRO A 1019 39.39 -77.77 53.18
CA PRO A 1019 40.60 -78.38 52.63
C PRO A 1019 40.39 -79.86 52.36
N ASP A 1020 41.04 -80.37 51.31
CA ASP A 1020 40.98 -81.80 51.02
C ASP A 1020 41.69 -82.63 52.11
N MET A 1021 41.00 -83.65 52.59
CA MET A 1021 41.48 -84.62 53.58
C MET A 1021 42.02 -85.91 52.94
N CYS A 1022 41.99 -86.03 51.60
CA CYS A 1022 42.57 -87.08 50.79
C CYS A 1022 43.34 -86.60 49.51
N PRO A 1023 44.31 -85.63 49.54
CA PRO A 1023 44.92 -84.90 48.37
C PRO A 1023 45.75 -85.68 47.35
N SER A 1024 45.23 -86.83 46.92
CA SER A 1024 45.83 -87.78 45.98
C SER A 1024 44.86 -88.91 45.58
N VAL A 1025 43.64 -88.95 46.13
CA VAL A 1025 42.57 -89.81 45.62
C VAL A 1025 41.19 -89.14 45.77
N VAL A 1026 40.74 -88.52 44.68
CA VAL A 1026 39.38 -88.03 44.40
C VAL A 1026 38.30 -88.78 45.18
N GLY A 1027 37.54 -88.04 45.99
CA GLY A 1027 36.39 -88.51 46.74
C GLY A 1027 35.20 -87.57 46.68
N ASP A 1028 34.13 -87.93 47.40
CA ASP A 1028 32.87 -87.17 47.43
C ASP A 1028 32.22 -87.12 48.82
N SER A 1029 32.89 -87.60 49.88
CA SER A 1029 32.46 -87.40 51.26
C SER A 1029 32.50 -85.92 51.66
N TRP A 1030 31.53 -85.51 52.49
CA TRP A 1030 31.30 -84.11 52.88
C TRP A 1030 30.76 -83.94 54.31
N ARG A 1031 30.54 -85.04 55.05
CA ARG A 1031 29.94 -85.06 56.38
C ARG A 1031 30.97 -85.00 57.51
N ASP A 1032 32.12 -85.63 57.33
CA ASP A 1032 33.18 -85.81 58.33
C ASP A 1032 34.57 -85.46 57.80
N ARG A 1033 34.92 -85.95 56.61
CA ARG A 1033 36.11 -85.61 55.83
C ARG A 1033 35.66 -85.07 54.48
N PHE A 1034 36.30 -84.02 53.98
CA PHE A 1034 36.07 -83.50 52.63
C PHE A 1034 37.06 -84.17 51.66
N GLY A 1035 36.61 -84.42 50.43
CA GLY A 1035 37.41 -85.03 49.34
C GLY A 1035 37.79 -86.51 49.51
N CYS A 1036 37.22 -87.22 50.50
CA CYS A 1036 37.53 -88.63 50.71
C CYS A 1036 36.43 -89.57 50.15
N PRO A 1037 36.72 -90.88 49.92
CA PRO A 1037 35.73 -91.80 49.38
C PRO A 1037 34.57 -92.12 50.34
N ASP A 1038 33.36 -92.14 49.79
CA ASP A 1038 32.11 -92.63 50.38
C ASP A 1038 31.54 -93.75 49.47
N THR A 1039 31.30 -94.95 50.02
CA THR A 1039 30.89 -96.12 49.22
C THR A 1039 29.38 -96.17 48.92
N ASP A 1040 28.50 -95.54 49.72
CA ASP A 1040 27.05 -95.66 49.54
C ASP A 1040 26.28 -94.34 49.34
N GLY A 1041 26.96 -93.20 49.51
CA GLY A 1041 26.46 -91.86 49.21
C GLY A 1041 25.69 -91.21 50.35
N ASP A 1042 25.82 -91.70 51.59
CA ASP A 1042 25.31 -91.04 52.78
C ASP A 1042 25.92 -89.64 52.95
N GLY A 1043 27.22 -89.51 52.71
CA GLY A 1043 28.08 -88.34 52.88
C GLY A 1043 29.25 -88.55 53.85
N ALA A 1044 29.28 -89.67 54.58
CA ALA A 1044 30.33 -90.04 55.55
C ALA A 1044 31.43 -90.89 54.90
N SER A 1045 32.69 -90.71 55.32
CA SER A 1045 33.83 -91.39 54.72
C SER A 1045 34.03 -92.85 55.18
N ASP A 1046 34.50 -93.68 54.23
CA ASP A 1046 34.87 -95.10 54.45
C ASP A 1046 36.03 -95.26 55.46
N GLU A 1047 36.15 -96.43 56.11
CA GLU A 1047 37.31 -96.70 56.97
C GLU A 1047 38.61 -96.96 56.18
N ASP A 1048 39.62 -96.10 56.37
CA ASP A 1048 41.00 -96.35 55.96
C ASP A 1048 41.85 -96.78 57.16
N THR A 1049 41.71 -98.06 57.54
CA THR A 1049 42.53 -98.69 58.58
C THR A 1049 44.01 -98.87 58.20
N ALA A 1050 44.40 -98.52 56.97
CA ALA A 1050 45.77 -98.66 56.47
C ALA A 1050 46.51 -97.31 56.32
N GLY A 1051 45.79 -96.18 56.24
CA GLY A 1051 46.35 -94.85 56.00
C GLY A 1051 46.99 -94.75 54.61
N ILE A 1052 46.28 -95.24 53.60
CA ILE A 1052 46.73 -95.23 52.19
C ILE A 1052 46.33 -93.91 51.52
N ASN A 1053 45.16 -93.38 51.84
CA ASN A 1053 44.59 -92.18 51.22
C ASN A 1053 44.75 -90.93 52.10
N GLY A 1054 45.17 -91.09 53.35
CA GLY A 1054 45.39 -89.99 54.30
C GLY A 1054 45.70 -90.50 55.71
N PRO A 1055 45.34 -89.74 56.77
CA PRO A 1055 45.38 -90.24 58.14
C PRO A 1055 44.54 -91.51 58.30
N VAL A 1056 45.04 -92.47 59.09
CA VAL A 1056 44.32 -93.69 59.47
C VAL A 1056 43.00 -93.30 60.15
N TRP A 1057 41.90 -93.82 59.64
CA TRP A 1057 40.54 -93.47 60.05
C TRP A 1057 39.73 -94.75 60.21
N THR A 1058 39.11 -94.95 61.37
CA THR A 1058 38.40 -96.20 61.68
C THR A 1058 36.97 -95.94 62.15
N THR A 1059 36.14 -96.97 62.08
CA THR A 1059 34.81 -97.00 62.72
C THR A 1059 34.84 -96.71 64.24
N GLY A 1060 36.01 -96.82 64.90
CA GLY A 1060 36.20 -96.41 66.30
C GLY A 1060 36.54 -94.93 66.50
N ASP A 1061 36.87 -94.21 65.42
CA ASP A 1061 37.25 -92.79 65.42
C ASP A 1061 36.15 -91.89 64.82
N GLY A 1062 35.32 -92.44 63.92
CA GLY A 1062 34.17 -91.73 63.33
C GLY A 1062 33.82 -92.12 61.89
N ALA A 1063 34.57 -93.03 61.24
CA ALA A 1063 34.23 -93.54 59.91
C ALA A 1063 32.91 -94.33 59.92
N ASP A 1064 32.24 -94.44 58.76
CA ASP A 1064 30.89 -94.99 58.69
C ASP A 1064 30.76 -96.43 59.23
N LEU A 1065 29.76 -96.61 60.09
CA LEU A 1065 29.46 -97.86 60.80
C LEU A 1065 28.59 -98.83 59.96
N TRP A 1066 27.95 -98.36 58.88
CA TRP A 1066 27.25 -99.21 57.90
C TRP A 1066 27.48 -98.80 56.41
N PRO A 1067 28.68 -99.03 55.83
CA PRO A 1067 29.05 -98.64 54.43
C PRO A 1067 28.34 -99.41 53.29
N ALA A 1068 27.03 -99.58 53.40
CA ALA A 1068 26.10 -100.22 52.46
C ALA A 1068 24.61 -99.98 52.81
N ASP A 1069 24.27 -99.13 53.79
CA ASP A 1069 22.91 -98.71 54.12
C ASP A 1069 22.85 -97.17 54.29
N PRO A 1070 22.66 -96.40 53.19
CA PRO A 1070 22.69 -94.92 53.15
C PRO A 1070 21.47 -94.26 53.82
N SER A 1071 20.93 -94.91 54.85
CA SER A 1071 19.92 -94.39 55.75
C SER A 1071 20.41 -94.23 57.19
N GLN A 1072 21.56 -94.82 57.55
CA GLN A 1072 22.07 -94.94 58.92
C GLN A 1072 23.61 -95.02 58.99
N TRP A 1073 24.31 -93.89 59.22
CA TRP A 1073 25.77 -93.88 59.41
C TRP A 1073 26.25 -94.09 60.86
N ALA A 1074 25.34 -93.97 61.84
CA ALA A 1074 25.66 -93.99 63.27
C ALA A 1074 24.53 -94.53 64.17
N ASP A 1075 24.93 -95.05 65.34
CA ASP A 1075 24.07 -95.44 66.47
C ASP A 1075 24.62 -94.73 67.72
N SER A 1076 23.96 -93.63 68.12
CA SER A 1076 24.47 -92.73 69.15
C SER A 1076 24.19 -93.19 70.58
N ASP A 1077 23.24 -94.10 70.81
CA ASP A 1077 22.86 -94.58 72.16
C ASP A 1077 23.21 -96.06 72.44
N GLY A 1078 23.56 -96.82 71.40
CA GLY A 1078 24.12 -98.16 71.46
C GLY A 1078 23.07 -99.29 71.51
N ASP A 1079 21.80 -99.02 71.16
CA ASP A 1079 20.74 -100.03 71.13
C ASP A 1079 20.77 -100.97 69.89
N SER A 1080 21.65 -100.68 68.93
CA SER A 1080 21.82 -101.35 67.63
C SER A 1080 20.76 -101.02 66.56
N TYR A 1081 20.09 -99.87 66.68
CA TYR A 1081 19.29 -99.24 65.63
C TYR A 1081 19.58 -97.72 65.55
N GLY A 1082 19.88 -97.18 64.35
CA GLY A 1082 20.31 -95.79 64.17
C GLY A 1082 19.22 -94.69 64.22
N ASP A 1083 19.67 -93.43 64.32
CA ASP A 1083 19.04 -92.32 65.06
C ASP A 1083 17.82 -91.57 64.42
N LYS A 1084 17.14 -92.09 63.37
CA LYS A 1084 16.27 -91.27 62.48
C LYS A 1084 14.78 -91.64 62.41
N LEU A 1085 13.87 -90.65 62.36
CA LEU A 1085 12.39 -90.80 62.28
C LEU A 1085 11.71 -89.82 61.30
N LEU A 1086 10.46 -90.13 60.86
CA LEU A 1086 9.69 -89.38 59.84
C LEU A 1086 8.49 -88.56 60.38
N GLU A 1087 8.10 -87.53 59.63
CA GLU A 1087 7.00 -86.59 59.95
C GLU A 1087 5.97 -86.46 58.80
N THR A 1088 4.70 -86.11 59.11
CA THR A 1088 3.61 -85.98 58.10
C THR A 1088 2.48 -85.02 58.53
N GLN A 1089 2.74 -83.97 59.32
CA GLN A 1089 1.68 -83.39 60.17
C GLN A 1089 1.68 -81.85 60.42
N LEU A 1090 1.95 -81.00 59.41
CA LEU A 1090 1.69 -79.54 59.47
C LEU A 1090 1.27 -78.99 58.08
N LEU A 1091 -0.04 -78.83 57.80
CA LEU A 1091 -0.83 -77.59 57.87
C LEU A 1091 -0.35 -76.47 56.89
N ILE A 1092 -0.99 -76.14 55.75
CA ILE A 1092 -2.40 -76.00 55.30
C ILE A 1092 -3.06 -74.63 55.62
N GLU A 1093 -2.56 -73.81 56.55
CA GLU A 1093 -3.34 -72.67 57.08
C GLU A 1093 -3.22 -71.30 56.36
N LEU A 1094 -2.20 -71.02 55.53
CA LEU A 1094 -1.98 -69.65 55.01
C LEU A 1094 -2.80 -69.22 53.78
N ALA A 1095 -3.51 -70.13 53.10
CA ALA A 1095 -4.04 -69.89 51.74
C ALA A 1095 -5.33 -69.02 51.65
N ALA A 1096 -5.68 -68.25 52.69
CA ALA A 1096 -7.04 -67.72 52.89
C ALA A 1096 -7.22 -66.18 52.79
N LEU A 1097 -6.17 -65.40 52.45
CA LEU A 1097 -6.17 -63.93 52.67
C LEU A 1097 -6.22 -63.04 51.42
N MET A 1098 -6.27 -63.57 50.19
CA MET A 1098 -6.18 -62.76 48.96
C MET A 1098 -7.51 -62.28 48.33
N GLU A 1099 -8.67 -62.57 48.91
CA GLU A 1099 -9.97 -62.43 48.21
C GLU A 1099 -10.72 -61.09 48.42
N MET A 1100 -10.10 -60.04 48.98
CA MET A 1100 -10.73 -58.72 49.21
C MET A 1100 -9.78 -57.54 48.94
N GLY A 1101 -10.10 -56.67 47.98
CA GLY A 1101 -9.22 -55.56 47.54
C GLY A 1101 -9.82 -54.15 47.61
N MET A 1102 -8.95 -53.12 47.69
CA MET A 1102 -9.26 -51.67 47.59
C MET A 1102 -7.99 -50.83 47.22
N VAL A 1103 -8.09 -49.50 47.00
CA VAL A 1103 -7.27 -48.75 45.99
C VAL A 1103 -6.80 -47.32 46.46
N ILE A 1104 -5.94 -46.64 45.65
CA ILE A 1104 -5.58 -45.18 45.48
C ILE A 1104 -4.72 -44.42 46.56
N PRO A 1105 -4.06 -43.24 46.30
CA PRO A 1105 -3.78 -42.45 45.05
C PRO A 1105 -2.40 -41.67 44.86
N THR A 1106 -2.04 -41.37 43.58
CA THR A 1106 -1.39 -40.16 42.94
C THR A 1106 -0.17 -39.35 43.47
N LEU A 1107 0.74 -38.94 42.54
CA LEU A 1107 1.30 -37.56 42.37
C LEU A 1107 2.01 -37.33 40.98
N SER A 1108 2.50 -36.11 40.68
CA SER A 1108 3.02 -35.56 39.39
C SER A 1108 4.55 -35.74 39.16
N GLN A 1109 5.26 -35.35 38.07
CA GLN A 1109 5.11 -34.22 37.12
C GLN A 1109 5.75 -34.51 35.71
N VAL A 1110 6.31 -33.50 35.00
CA VAL A 1110 6.60 -33.48 33.55
C VAL A 1110 8.10 -33.26 33.24
N GLY A 1111 8.62 -33.91 32.18
CA GLY A 1111 9.57 -33.28 31.25
C GLY A 1111 11.04 -33.72 31.27
N VAL A 1112 11.35 -34.79 30.51
CA VAL A 1112 12.37 -34.81 29.43
C VAL A 1112 11.77 -35.61 28.28
#